data_AF-A0A914CWA4-F1
#
_entry.id   AF-A0A914CWA4-F1
#
_cell.length_a   1.000
_cell.length_b   1.000
_cell.length_c   1.000
_cell.angle_alpha   90.00
_cell.angle_beta   90.00
_cell.angle_gamma   90.00
#
_symmetry.space_group_name_H-M   'P 1'
#
loop_
_entity.id
_entity.type
_entity.pdbx_description
1 polymer ?
#
loop_
_entity_poly.entity_id
_entity_poly.type
_entity_poly.pdbx_seq_one_letter_code
_entity_poly.pdbx_strand_id
1 'polypeptide(L)'
;MSKNALIIGSGAREHAIAWKLDQSPHVANAYVAPGNGCKFTVQEDDLHIVLQKTANAPTAIDLNDIEHVKEFIKAHNIDLVVIGPEQQICAGWEDELKSLTLVCAPSRMASFLEASKSYAKDFMIDNQLPTAEYSTFTEFNEAKKFIESVTWKGIVIKQDGLCGGKGVHLPKTKQEAIEKLQHVMKTTRDPIVIEEALVGYEISALGFTDGHTVRMMPFSQDHKRVFEGDRGENTGGMGAICPVIVPLEIEEQILEILQKTVDAMSNAGALYKGILYAGLMITSDGPKILEYNCRFGDPETEVILPLLETDLYEICEACCKGTLHEIDVKWSKKSVIGIVMAIQGYPGAFKKKIPIKNIPLDNEHTVIFHAGTQINEDKVLVNTSGRVLCVSSVGKSFYEAKQRAIAAISSIQFDEKHFRRDIGHFVFNLSNSLEYSKSGVNIDEGNQLVSNIQDYCSSTLTKGTEQIGGFGALVDLEAMGFAHPELVIANKTGNFSGLGYDLVGMCVNDVLCHGAQPVAFLDYYVTGKLDRRHAAEVIKSISQACKESGCALVGGETAEMPGVYRSDQWDVAGCCIGAKEKSWPKLPLVQTVKEGDLLIGIASSGLHSNGFSLVRKIFEQNGVSYEEKCPWNLDTTLGEEILTPTKIYVNPILSLIKEGHLKAVAHITGGGITENLPRVLPDGLVARIDCSNWPIPPIFKWLQKMGSVKVDEMLRTFNCGIGMILIPYPGSEEKVFQQLSSFSLHSFKIGQLTRKFDDRETRVKYENIHELIDYSEDDIADHRRVNVAILISGRGSNMKYLIEKSRYRKSHCNVCVVISNIPDAPGVQLARSLGVDTVAIPHGKDRKEFERKITKELESRDVDLICLAGFMRVLTGEFVNHWRDQIINIHPSILPSFKGAHAVQDALKAKVKVTGCTVHYVAEEVDAGEILAQAVITIEPNDDESSLHAKIQLHEHTIFPEVMENVAKKIILNRNK
;
A
#
# COMPACT_ATOMS: atom_id res chain seq x y z
N MET A 1 34.09 -28.30 -21.11
CA MET A 1 33.29 -29.38 -21.70
C MET A 1 31.91 -29.30 -21.08
N SER A 2 30.86 -29.56 -21.84
CA SER A 2 29.49 -29.56 -21.32
C SER A 2 29.26 -30.74 -20.37
N LYS A 3 28.52 -30.48 -19.29
CA LYS A 3 28.40 -31.31 -18.08
C LYS A 3 27.06 -32.04 -18.00
N ASN A 4 27.02 -33.22 -17.39
CA ASN A 4 25.76 -33.95 -17.18
C ASN A 4 25.29 -33.86 -15.72
N ALA A 5 24.00 -33.59 -15.52
CA ALA A 5 23.38 -33.52 -14.19
C ALA A 5 22.31 -34.61 -14.01
N LEU A 6 22.13 -35.10 -12.79
CA LEU A 6 21.08 -36.05 -12.40
C LEU A 6 20.27 -35.48 -11.22
N ILE A 7 18.96 -35.35 -11.40
CA ILE A 7 18.01 -34.89 -10.39
C ILE A 7 17.25 -36.13 -9.88
N ILE A 8 17.36 -36.40 -8.58
CA ILE A 8 16.64 -37.49 -7.91
C ILE A 8 15.29 -36.98 -7.41
N GLY A 9 14.21 -37.65 -7.81
CA GLY A 9 12.82 -37.42 -7.41
C GLY A 9 11.84 -37.34 -8.58
N SER A 10 10.63 -36.84 -8.31
CA SER A 10 9.46 -36.89 -9.21
C SER A 10 8.41 -35.79 -9.01
N GLY A 11 8.60 -34.89 -8.04
CA GLY A 11 7.69 -33.79 -7.71
C GLY A 11 7.86 -32.55 -8.60
N ALA A 12 7.07 -31.51 -8.32
CA ALA A 12 7.17 -30.23 -9.02
C ALA A 12 8.45 -29.48 -8.63
N ARG A 13 8.94 -29.64 -7.40
CA ARG A 13 10.30 -29.26 -6.97
C ARG A 13 11.39 -29.82 -7.87
N GLU A 14 11.40 -31.13 -8.14
CA GLU A 14 12.41 -31.73 -9.03
C GLU A 14 12.29 -31.23 -10.47
N HIS A 15 11.07 -31.01 -10.96
CA HIS A 15 10.84 -30.36 -12.24
C HIS A 15 11.39 -28.92 -12.25
N ALA A 16 11.19 -28.13 -11.19
CA ALA A 16 11.73 -26.77 -11.10
C ALA A 16 13.28 -26.75 -11.06
N ILE A 17 13.91 -27.72 -10.39
CA ILE A 17 15.36 -27.91 -10.40
C ILE A 17 15.85 -28.26 -11.82
N ALA A 18 15.20 -29.23 -12.49
CA ALA A 18 15.55 -29.63 -13.84
C ALA A 18 15.34 -28.49 -14.87
N TRP A 19 14.22 -27.78 -14.79
CA TRP A 19 13.90 -26.58 -15.58
C TRP A 19 14.98 -25.50 -15.42
N LYS A 20 15.55 -25.33 -14.23
CA LYS A 20 16.61 -24.35 -13.98
C LYS A 20 17.98 -24.83 -14.44
N LEU A 21 18.27 -26.12 -14.38
CA LEU A 21 19.51 -26.71 -14.90
C LEU A 21 19.53 -26.77 -16.44
N ASP A 22 18.38 -26.92 -17.11
CA ASP A 22 18.25 -26.86 -18.59
C ASP A 22 18.77 -25.53 -19.17
N GLN A 23 18.51 -24.44 -18.45
CA GLN A 23 18.94 -23.07 -18.80
C GLN A 23 20.46 -22.88 -18.70
N SER A 24 21.17 -23.75 -17.99
CA SER A 24 22.60 -23.57 -17.74
C SER A 24 23.41 -23.71 -19.03
N PRO A 25 24.38 -22.81 -19.32
CA PRO A 25 25.30 -23.00 -20.43
C PRO A 25 26.29 -24.15 -20.19
N HIS A 26 26.51 -24.52 -18.93
CA HIS A 26 27.43 -25.61 -18.56
C HIS A 26 26.81 -26.99 -18.74
N VAL A 27 25.50 -27.13 -18.46
CA VAL A 27 24.79 -28.40 -18.59
C VAL A 27 24.56 -28.74 -20.07
N ALA A 28 24.91 -29.98 -20.44
CA ALA A 28 24.62 -30.63 -21.72
C ALA A 28 23.35 -31.48 -21.62
N ASN A 29 23.21 -32.27 -20.55
CA ASN A 29 22.04 -33.11 -20.29
C ASN A 29 21.64 -33.01 -18.81
N ALA A 30 20.35 -32.86 -18.54
CA ALA A 30 19.77 -32.93 -17.20
C ALA A 30 18.83 -34.14 -17.10
N TYR A 31 19.24 -35.19 -16.40
CA TYR A 31 18.43 -36.40 -16.23
C TYR A 31 17.54 -36.29 -14.99
N VAL A 32 16.26 -36.64 -15.07
CA VAL A 32 15.36 -36.73 -13.89
C VAL A 32 15.00 -38.19 -13.63
N ALA A 33 15.08 -38.63 -12.36
CA ALA A 33 14.96 -40.03 -11.96
C ALA A 33 14.08 -40.20 -10.71
N PRO A 34 12.91 -40.87 -10.80
CA PRO A 34 12.28 -41.40 -12.01
C PRO A 34 11.60 -40.33 -12.88
N GLY A 35 11.55 -39.08 -12.41
CA GLY A 35 10.81 -38.01 -13.07
C GLY A 35 9.30 -38.21 -13.00
N ASN A 36 8.57 -37.57 -13.90
CA ASN A 36 7.11 -37.64 -13.96
C ASN A 36 6.59 -37.48 -15.41
N GLY A 37 5.27 -37.33 -15.56
CA GLY A 37 4.57 -37.24 -16.84
C GLY A 37 4.86 -36.00 -17.69
N CYS A 38 5.71 -35.07 -17.24
CA CYS A 38 6.31 -34.11 -18.14
C CYS A 38 7.11 -34.85 -19.24
N LYS A 39 6.89 -34.48 -20.51
CA LYS A 39 7.75 -34.96 -21.60
C LYS A 39 8.98 -34.05 -21.65
N PHE A 40 10.14 -34.66 -21.42
CA PHE A 40 11.44 -33.98 -21.49
C PHE A 40 12.19 -34.46 -22.75
N THR A 41 11.66 -34.21 -23.96
CA THR A 41 12.27 -34.77 -25.19
C THR A 41 12.04 -33.90 -26.42
N VAL A 42 13.07 -33.81 -27.26
CA VAL A 42 13.03 -33.15 -28.57
C VAL A 42 12.41 -34.08 -29.63
N GLN A 43 11.43 -33.50 -30.36
CA GLN A 43 10.82 -33.91 -31.63
C GLN A 43 9.62 -34.88 -31.70
N GLU A 44 8.69 -34.38 -32.54
CA GLU A 44 7.58 -34.96 -33.31
C GLU A 44 6.29 -35.45 -32.63
N ASP A 45 5.23 -34.74 -33.06
CA ASP A 45 3.79 -34.96 -33.00
C ASP A 45 3.10 -35.11 -31.62
N ASP A 46 2.54 -33.96 -31.23
CA ASP A 46 1.57 -33.66 -30.18
C ASP A 46 1.97 -33.78 -28.69
N LEU A 47 1.76 -32.65 -28.00
CA LEU A 47 1.83 -32.36 -26.55
C LEU A 47 3.23 -32.20 -25.89
N HIS A 48 3.48 -30.93 -25.53
CA HIS A 48 4.06 -30.35 -24.28
C HIS A 48 5.57 -30.39 -23.98
N ILE A 49 6.04 -29.22 -23.49
CA ILE A 49 7.31 -28.84 -22.85
C ILE A 49 8.59 -29.16 -23.64
N VAL A 50 9.30 -28.11 -24.06
CA VAL A 50 10.60 -28.22 -24.75
C VAL A 50 11.71 -27.73 -23.81
N LEU A 51 12.00 -28.53 -22.79
CA LEU A 51 13.30 -28.47 -22.12
C LEU A 51 14.30 -29.15 -23.06
N GLN A 52 15.26 -28.38 -23.58
CA GLN A 52 16.05 -28.78 -24.75
C GLN A 52 17.18 -29.76 -24.42
N LYS A 53 17.55 -29.83 -23.14
CA LYS A 53 18.67 -30.62 -22.61
C LYS A 53 18.23 -31.59 -21.52
N THR A 54 17.04 -31.41 -20.98
CA THR A 54 16.49 -32.27 -19.94
C THR A 54 15.90 -33.53 -20.57
N ALA A 55 16.07 -34.67 -19.93
CA ALA A 55 15.43 -35.93 -20.27
C ALA A 55 14.99 -36.68 -19.00
N ASN A 56 13.89 -37.44 -19.05
CA ASN A 56 13.69 -38.51 -18.07
C ASN A 56 14.82 -39.54 -18.27
N ALA A 57 15.29 -40.16 -17.18
CA ALA A 57 16.29 -41.21 -17.28
C ALA A 57 15.80 -42.33 -18.24
N PRO A 58 16.61 -42.76 -19.23
CA PRO A 58 16.17 -43.72 -20.26
C PRO A 58 15.86 -45.12 -19.71
N THR A 59 16.35 -45.44 -18.51
CA THR A 59 15.96 -46.61 -17.71
C THR A 59 15.22 -46.17 -16.45
N ALA A 60 14.24 -46.97 -16.01
CA ALA A 60 13.52 -46.75 -14.77
C ALA A 60 14.43 -47.03 -13.56
N ILE A 61 15.07 -45.98 -13.06
CA ILE A 61 15.90 -46.02 -11.84
C ILE A 61 14.98 -46.21 -10.62
N ASP A 62 15.25 -47.24 -9.82
CA ASP A 62 14.55 -47.47 -8.56
C ASP A 62 15.17 -46.60 -7.45
N LEU A 63 14.37 -45.74 -6.82
CA LEU A 63 14.84 -44.87 -5.74
C LEU A 63 15.08 -45.59 -4.41
N ASN A 64 14.91 -46.91 -4.37
CA ASN A 64 15.29 -47.77 -3.25
C ASN A 64 16.61 -48.54 -3.51
N ASP A 65 17.14 -48.53 -4.74
CA ASP A 65 18.36 -49.22 -5.13
C ASP A 65 19.46 -48.22 -5.54
N ILE A 66 20.36 -47.95 -4.59
CA ILE A 66 21.49 -47.04 -4.81
C ILE A 66 22.55 -47.60 -5.77
N GLU A 67 22.66 -48.93 -5.94
CA GLU A 67 23.64 -49.50 -6.86
C GLU A 67 23.23 -49.24 -8.30
N HIS A 68 21.93 -49.33 -8.63
CA HIS A 68 21.40 -48.92 -9.94
C HIS A 68 21.69 -47.42 -10.23
N VAL A 69 21.64 -46.55 -9.21
CA VAL A 69 22.03 -45.13 -9.34
C VAL A 69 23.54 -44.98 -9.60
N LYS A 70 24.38 -45.72 -8.87
CA LYS A 70 25.85 -45.74 -9.07
C LYS A 70 26.24 -46.25 -10.47
N GLU A 71 25.52 -47.24 -11.00
CA GLU A 71 25.68 -47.72 -12.37
C GLU A 71 25.27 -46.65 -13.39
N PHE A 72 24.12 -46.00 -13.19
CA PHE A 72 23.66 -44.94 -14.08
C PHE A 72 24.63 -43.75 -14.15
N ILE A 73 25.16 -43.31 -13.00
CA ILE A 73 26.17 -42.24 -12.88
C ILE A 73 27.39 -42.55 -13.74
N LYS A 74 27.91 -43.79 -13.67
CA LYS A 74 29.06 -44.25 -14.46
C LYS A 74 28.73 -44.35 -15.94
N ALA A 75 27.57 -44.88 -16.29
CA ALA A 75 27.17 -45.11 -17.68
C ALA A 75 26.93 -43.79 -18.46
N HIS A 76 26.41 -42.75 -17.80
CA HIS A 76 26.07 -41.47 -18.41
C HIS A 76 27.08 -40.35 -18.11
N ASN A 77 28.19 -40.65 -17.43
CA ASN A 77 29.20 -39.68 -17.00
C ASN A 77 28.58 -38.47 -16.28
N ILE A 78 27.79 -38.74 -15.24
CA ILE A 78 27.15 -37.68 -14.44
C ILE A 78 28.22 -36.93 -13.64
N ASP A 79 28.24 -35.60 -13.78
CA ASP A 79 29.16 -34.69 -13.08
C ASP A 79 28.56 -34.12 -11.79
N LEU A 80 27.22 -34.02 -11.71
CA LEU A 80 26.49 -33.46 -10.57
C LEU A 80 25.19 -34.26 -10.31
N VAL A 81 24.98 -34.65 -9.06
CA VAL A 81 23.70 -35.19 -8.57
C VAL A 81 23.05 -34.16 -7.65
N VAL A 82 21.76 -33.87 -7.84
CA VAL A 82 20.94 -33.06 -6.93
C VAL A 82 19.84 -33.95 -6.36
N ILE A 83 19.78 -34.07 -5.02
CA ILE A 83 18.78 -34.92 -4.36
C ILE A 83 17.64 -34.04 -3.85
N GLY A 84 16.46 -34.19 -4.44
CA GLY A 84 15.24 -33.48 -4.02
C GLY A 84 14.55 -34.08 -2.79
N PRO A 85 14.22 -35.39 -2.75
CA PRO A 85 13.48 -36.01 -1.66
C PRO A 85 14.33 -36.31 -0.42
N GLU A 86 13.73 -36.06 0.74
CA GLU A 86 14.32 -36.25 2.06
C GLU A 86 14.71 -37.70 2.37
N GLN A 87 13.97 -38.69 1.83
CA GLN A 87 14.18 -40.10 2.11
C GLN A 87 15.57 -40.60 1.68
N GLN A 88 16.01 -40.21 0.48
CA GLN A 88 17.31 -40.60 -0.08
C GLN A 88 18.47 -39.91 0.65
N ILE A 89 18.27 -38.66 1.10
CA ILE A 89 19.22 -37.92 1.93
C ILE A 89 19.39 -38.62 3.28
N CYS A 90 18.29 -38.97 3.94
CA CYS A 90 18.30 -39.70 5.23
C CYS A 90 18.83 -41.15 5.12
N ALA A 91 18.74 -41.76 3.94
CA ALA A 91 19.38 -43.03 3.62
C ALA A 91 20.91 -42.92 3.43
N GLY A 92 21.47 -41.71 3.36
CA GLY A 92 22.91 -41.46 3.20
C GLY A 92 23.42 -41.54 1.76
N TRP A 93 22.59 -41.16 0.79
CA TRP A 93 23.00 -41.20 -0.62
C TRP A 93 24.13 -40.22 -0.95
N GLU A 94 24.28 -39.11 -0.24
CA GLU A 94 25.47 -38.24 -0.36
C GLU A 94 26.75 -39.00 -0.01
N ASP A 95 26.75 -39.71 1.13
CA ASP A 95 27.92 -40.41 1.65
C ASP A 95 28.42 -41.50 0.70
N GLU A 96 27.50 -42.18 0.04
CA GLU A 96 27.75 -43.26 -0.92
C GLU A 96 28.14 -42.78 -2.32
N LEU A 97 27.60 -41.64 -2.78
CA LEU A 97 27.75 -41.16 -4.16
C LEU A 97 28.89 -40.16 -4.36
N LYS A 98 29.33 -39.43 -3.31
CA LYS A 98 30.37 -38.38 -3.40
C LYS A 98 31.75 -38.84 -3.87
N SER A 99 32.01 -40.15 -3.86
CA SER A 99 33.23 -40.75 -4.41
C SER A 99 33.21 -40.91 -5.93
N LEU A 100 32.03 -40.77 -6.56
CA LEU A 100 31.81 -40.98 -8.00
C LEU A 100 31.54 -39.67 -8.76
N THR A 101 30.90 -38.70 -8.10
CA THR A 101 30.37 -37.46 -8.71
C THR A 101 30.21 -36.39 -7.63
N LEU A 102 30.05 -35.12 -8.02
CA LEU A 102 29.56 -34.10 -7.08
C LEU A 102 28.12 -34.42 -6.68
N VAL A 103 27.78 -34.19 -5.41
CA VAL A 103 26.43 -34.43 -4.87
C VAL A 103 26.00 -33.21 -4.06
N CYS A 104 24.99 -32.49 -4.55
CA CYS A 104 24.40 -31.34 -3.88
C CYS A 104 23.27 -31.80 -2.95
N ALA A 105 23.66 -32.36 -1.81
CA ALA A 105 22.81 -32.75 -0.70
C ALA A 105 23.64 -32.75 0.60
N PRO A 106 23.02 -32.74 1.79
CA PRO A 106 23.76 -32.91 3.04
C PRO A 106 24.08 -34.39 3.29
N SER A 107 25.12 -34.64 4.10
CA SER A 107 25.48 -35.99 4.57
C SER A 107 24.37 -36.62 5.42
N ARG A 108 24.41 -37.94 5.61
CA ARG A 108 23.46 -38.66 6.47
C ARG A 108 23.45 -38.14 7.91
N MET A 109 24.62 -37.74 8.43
CA MET A 109 24.70 -37.16 9.77
C MET A 109 24.01 -35.79 9.79
N ALA A 110 24.23 -34.98 8.75
CA ALA A 110 23.60 -33.67 8.64
C ALA A 110 22.08 -33.72 8.43
N SER A 111 21.56 -34.80 7.81
CA SER A 111 20.13 -34.99 7.58
C SER A 111 19.32 -35.19 8.86
N PHE A 112 19.93 -35.49 10.02
CA PHE A 112 19.21 -35.68 11.27
C PHE A 112 18.42 -34.44 11.73
N LEU A 113 18.77 -33.24 11.24
CA LEU A 113 17.98 -32.01 11.45
C LEU A 113 16.55 -32.09 10.87
N GLU A 114 16.32 -32.86 9.79
CA GLU A 114 14.96 -33.18 9.29
C GLU A 114 14.50 -34.58 9.76
N ALA A 115 15.42 -35.56 9.78
CA ALA A 115 15.10 -36.95 10.06
C ALA A 115 14.64 -37.20 11.51
N SER A 116 15.08 -36.38 12.46
CA SER A 116 14.62 -36.43 13.85
C SER A 116 14.39 -35.03 14.42
N LYS A 117 13.14 -34.75 14.77
CA LYS A 117 12.70 -33.52 15.44
C LYS A 117 13.16 -33.46 16.89
N SER A 118 13.37 -34.61 17.55
CA SER A 118 13.97 -34.64 18.88
C SER A 118 15.44 -34.20 18.79
N TYR A 119 16.24 -34.84 17.92
CA TYR A 119 17.62 -34.41 17.65
C TYR A 119 17.72 -32.93 17.23
N ALA A 120 16.87 -32.48 16.31
CA ALA A 120 16.88 -31.09 15.85
C ALA A 120 16.62 -30.08 16.99
N LYS A 121 15.76 -30.45 17.95
CA LYS A 121 15.46 -29.64 19.13
C LYS A 121 16.61 -29.64 20.14
N ASP A 122 17.18 -30.80 20.44
CA ASP A 122 18.35 -30.92 21.31
C ASP A 122 19.53 -30.12 20.73
N PHE A 123 19.81 -30.29 19.44
CA PHE A 123 20.81 -29.52 18.68
C PHE A 123 20.57 -28.00 18.77
N MET A 124 19.32 -27.55 18.66
CA MET A 124 19.00 -26.13 18.77
C MET A 124 19.29 -25.58 20.16
N ILE A 125 18.95 -26.29 21.24
CA ILE A 125 19.23 -25.85 22.61
C ILE A 125 20.73 -25.85 22.89
N ASP A 126 21.44 -26.94 22.56
CA ASP A 126 22.87 -27.08 22.83
C ASP A 126 23.71 -25.99 22.12
N ASN A 127 23.25 -25.52 20.95
CA ASN A 127 23.91 -24.48 20.16
C ASN A 127 23.26 -23.08 20.29
N GLN A 128 22.37 -22.89 21.27
CA GLN A 128 21.73 -21.59 21.58
C GLN A 128 20.96 -20.98 20.39
N LEU A 129 20.35 -21.83 19.56
CA LEU A 129 19.50 -21.44 18.44
C LEU A 129 18.05 -21.24 18.94
N PRO A 130 17.36 -20.15 18.54
CA PRO A 130 16.04 -19.81 19.07
C PRO A 130 14.96 -20.76 18.54
N THR A 131 14.25 -21.45 19.44
CA THR A 131 13.13 -22.33 19.10
C THR A 131 12.04 -22.28 20.19
N ALA A 132 10.93 -22.97 19.96
CA ALA A 132 9.88 -23.20 20.96
C ALA A 132 10.39 -24.09 22.10
N GLU A 133 10.10 -23.70 23.35
CA GLU A 133 10.23 -24.59 24.53
C GLU A 133 9.57 -25.95 24.26
N TYR A 134 10.23 -27.04 24.62
CA TYR A 134 9.75 -28.39 24.33
C TYR A 134 10.17 -29.41 25.39
N SER A 135 9.60 -30.61 25.31
CA SER A 135 10.15 -31.82 25.90
C SER A 135 9.76 -33.05 25.06
N THR A 136 10.56 -34.10 25.15
CA THR A 136 10.39 -35.36 24.40
C THR A 136 9.94 -36.49 25.31
N PHE A 137 9.00 -37.33 24.84
CA PHE A 137 8.42 -38.42 25.62
C PHE A 137 8.20 -39.68 24.81
N THR A 138 8.51 -40.84 25.39
CA THR A 138 8.09 -42.16 24.91
C THR A 138 6.90 -42.72 25.70
N GLU A 139 6.67 -42.23 26.93
CA GLU A 139 5.65 -42.75 27.85
C GLU A 139 4.45 -41.81 28.01
N PHE A 140 3.24 -42.31 27.74
CA PHE A 140 2.00 -41.53 27.78
C PHE A 140 1.73 -40.86 29.14
N ASN A 141 2.01 -41.55 30.24
CA ASN A 141 1.74 -41.03 31.58
C ASN A 141 2.67 -39.88 31.99
N GLU A 142 3.87 -39.80 31.41
CA GLU A 142 4.83 -38.74 31.66
C GLU A 142 4.51 -37.52 30.81
N ALA A 143 4.30 -37.75 29.50
CA ALA A 143 3.81 -36.75 28.56
C ALA A 143 2.50 -36.08 29.02
N LYS A 144 1.56 -36.87 29.56
CA LYS A 144 0.31 -36.34 30.14
C LYS A 144 0.59 -35.41 31.32
N LYS A 145 1.40 -35.83 32.30
CA LYS A 145 1.77 -34.99 33.46
C LYS A 145 2.44 -33.69 33.02
N PHE A 146 3.30 -33.77 32.00
CA PHE A 146 3.94 -32.59 31.43
C PHE A 146 2.90 -31.62 30.85
N ILE A 147 2.00 -32.08 29.96
CA ILE A 147 0.89 -31.28 29.43
C ILE A 147 0.06 -30.65 30.55
N GLU A 148 -0.26 -31.41 31.61
CA GLU A 148 -1.03 -30.90 32.76
C GLU A 148 -0.25 -29.80 33.51
N SER A 149 1.07 -29.90 33.64
CA SER A 149 1.94 -28.98 34.39
C SER A 149 2.32 -27.66 33.68
N VAL A 150 2.55 -27.67 32.36
CA VAL A 150 3.06 -26.48 31.63
C VAL A 150 2.08 -25.29 31.64
N THR A 151 2.59 -24.06 31.70
CA THR A 151 1.76 -22.83 31.72
C THR A 151 1.54 -22.21 30.34
N TRP A 152 1.95 -22.89 29.26
CA TRP A 152 1.85 -22.40 27.89
C TRP A 152 0.41 -22.12 27.44
N LYS A 153 0.23 -21.10 26.60
CA LYS A 153 -1.08 -20.67 26.05
C LYS A 153 -1.65 -21.63 25.01
N GLY A 154 -0.80 -22.44 24.38
CA GLY A 154 -1.15 -23.47 23.41
C GLY A 154 -0.04 -24.51 23.34
N ILE A 155 -0.35 -25.68 22.79
CA ILE A 155 0.54 -26.84 22.74
C ILE A 155 0.58 -27.36 21.30
N VAL A 156 1.76 -27.72 20.80
CA VAL A 156 1.93 -28.51 19.58
C VAL A 156 2.41 -29.90 19.96
N ILE A 157 1.86 -30.93 19.31
CA ILE A 157 2.32 -32.30 19.41
C ILE A 157 2.91 -32.69 18.06
N LYS A 158 4.20 -33.04 18.04
CA LYS A 158 4.94 -33.47 16.86
C LYS A 158 5.45 -34.90 17.06
N GLN A 159 5.09 -35.81 16.16
CA GLN A 159 5.72 -37.13 16.09
C GLN A 159 7.16 -36.97 15.54
N ASP A 160 8.12 -37.65 16.18
CA ASP A 160 9.48 -37.72 15.67
C ASP A 160 9.57 -38.59 14.38
N GLY A 161 10.60 -38.37 13.55
CA GLY A 161 10.75 -39.04 12.26
C GLY A 161 10.06 -38.37 11.06
N LEU A 162 10.21 -38.98 9.88
CA LEU A 162 9.70 -38.49 8.60
C LEU A 162 8.20 -38.80 8.41
N CYS A 163 7.33 -37.98 8.96
CA CYS A 163 5.86 -38.16 8.91
C CYS A 163 5.16 -37.45 7.74
N GLY A 164 5.89 -36.96 6.72
CA GLY A 164 5.32 -36.30 5.53
C GLY A 164 4.35 -35.14 5.83
N GLY A 165 4.68 -34.31 6.82
CA GLY A 165 3.84 -33.19 7.29
C GLY A 165 2.57 -33.58 8.07
N LYS A 166 2.21 -34.88 8.15
CA LYS A 166 0.98 -35.36 8.82
C LYS A 166 1.14 -35.62 10.33
N GLY A 167 2.38 -35.70 10.81
CA GLY A 167 2.73 -35.95 12.22
C GLY A 167 2.67 -34.72 13.14
N VAL A 168 2.11 -33.59 12.71
CA VAL A 168 2.01 -32.35 13.48
C VAL A 168 0.55 -32.07 13.87
N HIS A 169 0.30 -31.80 15.15
CA HIS A 169 -1.04 -31.59 15.68
C HIS A 169 -1.11 -30.34 16.57
N LEU A 170 -2.15 -29.54 16.37
CA LEU A 170 -2.40 -28.25 17.04
C LEU A 170 -3.70 -28.32 17.86
N PRO A 171 -3.71 -29.02 19.02
CA PRO A 171 -4.86 -29.06 19.92
C PRO A 171 -5.19 -27.68 20.49
N LYS A 172 -6.48 -27.36 20.61
CA LYS A 172 -6.98 -26.08 21.15
C LYS A 172 -7.03 -26.05 22.68
N THR A 173 -6.97 -27.21 23.32
CA THR A 173 -7.04 -27.35 24.79
C THR A 173 -6.08 -28.45 25.28
N LYS A 174 -5.69 -28.39 26.55
CA LYS A 174 -4.91 -29.47 27.19
C LYS A 174 -5.62 -30.83 27.14
N GLN A 175 -6.95 -30.84 27.26
CA GLN A 175 -7.75 -32.06 27.18
C GLN A 175 -7.67 -32.70 25.78
N GLU A 176 -7.86 -31.88 24.73
CA GLU A 176 -7.69 -32.31 23.33
C GLU A 176 -6.25 -32.77 23.05
N ALA A 177 -5.25 -32.11 23.66
CA ALA A 177 -3.85 -32.52 23.57
C ALA A 177 -3.62 -33.93 24.16
N ILE A 178 -4.17 -34.22 25.34
CA ILE A 178 -4.07 -35.54 25.99
C ILE A 178 -4.80 -36.63 25.19
N GLU A 179 -5.98 -36.32 24.66
CA GLU A 179 -6.74 -37.24 23.80
C GLU A 179 -5.99 -37.55 22.49
N LYS A 180 -5.41 -36.52 21.85
CA LYS A 180 -4.62 -36.67 20.64
C LYS A 180 -3.33 -37.45 20.88
N LEU A 181 -2.62 -37.14 21.97
CA LEU A 181 -1.43 -37.87 22.43
C LEU A 181 -1.74 -39.36 22.63
N GLN A 182 -2.87 -39.69 23.26
CA GLN A 182 -3.28 -41.08 23.50
C GLN A 182 -3.57 -41.84 22.19
N HIS A 183 -3.95 -41.15 21.11
CA HIS A 183 -4.10 -41.76 19.80
C HIS A 183 -2.74 -41.98 19.13
N VAL A 184 -1.88 -40.96 19.09
CA VAL A 184 -0.56 -41.02 18.42
C VAL A 184 0.37 -42.06 19.07
N MET A 185 0.47 -42.09 20.40
CA MET A 185 1.30 -43.07 21.13
C MET A 185 0.75 -44.51 21.10
N LYS A 186 -0.44 -44.75 20.54
CA LYS A 186 -0.91 -46.11 20.21
C LYS A 186 -0.45 -46.56 18.82
N THR A 187 -0.17 -45.62 17.92
CA THR A 187 0.16 -45.88 16.51
C THR A 187 1.65 -45.87 16.22
N THR A 188 2.47 -45.25 17.08
CA THR A 188 3.93 -45.31 17.00
C THR A 188 4.58 -45.58 18.37
N ARG A 189 5.84 -46.01 18.34
CA ARG A 189 6.77 -46.05 19.49
C ARG A 189 7.88 -44.99 19.39
N ASP A 190 7.90 -44.18 18.33
CA ASP A 190 8.84 -43.08 18.17
C ASP A 190 8.62 -42.04 19.28
N PRO A 191 9.66 -41.29 19.69
CA PRO A 191 9.50 -40.17 20.60
C PRO A 191 8.45 -39.16 20.10
N ILE A 192 7.71 -38.57 21.04
CA ILE A 192 6.79 -37.48 20.78
C ILE A 192 7.39 -36.20 21.36
N VAL A 193 7.58 -35.19 20.50
CA VAL A 193 7.94 -33.83 20.89
C VAL A 193 6.66 -33.08 21.26
N ILE A 194 6.64 -32.50 22.46
CA ILE A 194 5.56 -31.62 22.93
C ILE A 194 6.18 -30.25 23.16
N GLU A 195 5.70 -29.23 22.46
CA GLU A 195 6.28 -27.88 22.46
C GLU A 195 5.23 -26.78 22.67
N GLU A 196 5.67 -25.58 23.05
CA GLU A 196 4.83 -24.38 23.10
C GLU A 196 4.31 -24.03 21.70
N ALA A 197 3.05 -23.64 21.59
CA ALA A 197 2.51 -23.09 20.36
C ALA A 197 2.97 -21.62 20.20
N LEU A 198 3.95 -21.40 19.33
CA LEU A 198 4.41 -20.06 18.96
C LEU A 198 3.31 -19.29 18.22
N VAL A 199 3.28 -17.97 18.43
CA VAL A 199 2.35 -17.05 17.78
C VAL A 199 3.17 -15.98 17.05
N GLY A 200 2.88 -15.78 15.76
CA GLY A 200 3.67 -14.94 14.88
C GLY A 200 3.26 -15.11 13.42
N TYR A 201 4.18 -14.77 12.52
CA TYR A 201 4.03 -14.95 11.07
C TYR A 201 5.02 -16.03 10.58
N GLU A 202 4.52 -17.07 9.90
CA GLU A 202 5.36 -18.15 9.35
C GLU A 202 6.06 -17.75 8.04
N ILE A 203 7.37 -18.01 7.95
CA ILE A 203 8.17 -17.89 6.73
C ILE A 203 9.05 -19.12 6.51
N SER A 204 9.40 -19.40 5.26
CA SER A 204 10.42 -20.38 4.88
C SER A 204 11.72 -19.63 4.55
N ALA A 205 12.79 -19.91 5.29
CA ALA A 205 14.13 -19.40 5.04
C ALA A 205 15.02 -20.53 4.48
N LEU A 206 15.52 -20.34 3.27
CA LEU A 206 16.40 -21.31 2.61
C LEU A 206 17.78 -20.69 2.37
N GLY A 207 18.83 -21.52 2.36
CA GLY A 207 20.17 -21.11 2.00
C GLY A 207 20.92 -22.21 1.27
N PHE A 208 21.67 -21.82 0.25
CA PHE A 208 22.76 -22.66 -0.28
C PHE A 208 23.90 -22.68 0.75
N THR A 209 24.53 -23.83 0.95
CA THR A 209 25.70 -23.96 1.82
C THR A 209 26.71 -24.99 1.31
N ASP A 210 27.99 -24.70 1.54
CA ASP A 210 29.13 -25.56 1.23
C ASP A 210 29.74 -26.26 2.48
N GLY A 211 29.10 -26.09 3.64
CA GLY A 211 29.57 -26.56 4.94
C GLY A 211 30.21 -25.48 5.80
N HIS A 212 30.51 -24.31 5.24
CA HIS A 212 31.10 -23.17 5.97
C HIS A 212 30.48 -21.82 5.59
N THR A 213 30.00 -21.67 4.36
CA THR A 213 29.40 -20.43 3.84
C THR A 213 27.90 -20.61 3.68
N VAL A 214 27.09 -19.67 4.17
CA VAL A 214 25.68 -19.57 3.76
C VAL A 214 25.50 -18.51 2.66
N ARG A 215 24.72 -18.84 1.63
CA ARG A 215 24.13 -17.91 0.66
C ARG A 215 22.61 -18.03 0.75
N MET A 216 21.99 -17.14 1.51
CA MET A 216 20.56 -17.13 1.76
C MET A 216 19.76 -16.82 0.48
N MET A 217 18.64 -17.51 0.31
CA MET A 217 17.66 -17.29 -0.75
C MET A 217 16.61 -16.26 -0.29
N PRO A 218 15.91 -15.57 -1.22
CA PRO A 218 14.78 -14.72 -0.85
C PRO A 218 13.71 -15.55 -0.13
N PHE A 219 13.19 -15.02 0.98
CA PHE A 219 12.19 -15.73 1.77
C PHE A 219 10.94 -16.07 0.96
N SER A 220 10.33 -17.20 1.26
CA SER A 220 9.04 -17.58 0.72
C SER A 220 8.02 -17.82 1.83
N GLN A 221 6.74 -17.80 1.49
CA GLN A 221 5.67 -18.27 2.37
C GLN A 221 4.82 -19.29 1.63
N ASP A 222 4.76 -20.51 2.17
CA ASP A 222 3.87 -21.56 1.70
C ASP A 222 2.46 -21.39 2.32
N HIS A 223 1.49 -22.14 1.80
CA HIS A 223 0.10 -22.10 2.26
C HIS A 223 -0.37 -23.55 2.52
N LYS A 224 -0.08 -24.06 3.73
CA LYS A 224 -0.27 -25.48 4.10
C LYS A 224 -1.72 -25.97 4.07
N ARG A 225 -2.70 -25.10 4.31
CA ARG A 225 -4.11 -25.49 4.47
C ARG A 225 -4.80 -25.77 3.13
N VAL A 226 -5.60 -26.84 3.08
CA VAL A 226 -6.24 -27.32 1.83
C VAL A 226 -7.28 -26.35 1.23
N PHE A 227 -8.04 -25.62 2.05
CA PHE A 227 -9.12 -24.74 1.59
C PHE A 227 -8.84 -23.25 1.83
N GLU A 228 -9.48 -22.41 1.01
CA GLU A 228 -9.43 -20.96 1.09
C GLU A 228 -9.87 -20.44 2.47
N GLY A 229 -9.21 -19.38 2.96
CA GLY A 229 -9.31 -18.85 4.32
C GLY A 229 -8.51 -19.66 5.35
N ASP A 230 -7.47 -20.37 4.91
CA ASP A 230 -6.64 -21.28 5.72
C ASP A 230 -7.42 -22.32 6.52
N ARG A 231 -8.38 -22.96 5.85
CA ARG A 231 -9.28 -23.97 6.44
C ARG A 231 -8.95 -25.39 6.01
N GLY A 232 -9.45 -26.34 6.80
CA GLY A 232 -9.28 -27.78 6.57
C GLY A 232 -7.95 -28.31 7.10
N GLU A 233 -7.59 -29.51 6.66
CA GLU A 233 -6.37 -30.19 7.09
C GLU A 233 -5.10 -29.52 6.53
N ASN A 234 -3.97 -29.76 7.20
CA ASN A 234 -2.66 -29.45 6.65
C ASN A 234 -2.35 -30.39 5.49
N THR A 235 -1.68 -29.84 4.49
CA THR A 235 -1.19 -30.51 3.29
C THR A 235 0.31 -30.27 3.17
N GLY A 236 0.98 -30.89 2.21
CA GLY A 236 2.33 -30.46 1.81
C GLY A 236 2.34 -29.14 1.00
N GLY A 237 1.49 -28.17 1.32
CA GLY A 237 1.35 -26.90 0.59
C GLY A 237 0.37 -26.92 -0.59
N MET A 238 -0.51 -25.91 -0.63
CA MET A 238 -1.44 -25.62 -1.74
C MET A 238 -0.99 -24.46 -2.65
N GLY A 239 0.16 -23.87 -2.32
CA GLY A 239 0.77 -22.76 -3.07
C GLY A 239 1.83 -22.07 -2.24
N ALA A 240 2.62 -21.21 -2.89
CA ALA A 240 3.64 -20.40 -2.24
C ALA A 240 3.78 -19.04 -2.94
N ILE A 241 4.47 -18.11 -2.28
CA ILE A 241 4.86 -16.81 -2.80
C ILE A 241 6.31 -16.49 -2.48
N CYS A 242 6.99 -15.76 -3.37
CA CYS A 242 8.35 -15.26 -3.17
C CYS A 242 8.55 -13.94 -3.96
N PRO A 243 9.28 -12.92 -3.47
CA PRO A 243 9.90 -12.83 -2.15
C PRO A 243 8.92 -12.33 -1.08
N VAL A 244 9.04 -12.88 0.13
CA VAL A 244 8.44 -12.31 1.35
C VAL A 244 9.45 -11.33 1.96
N ILE A 245 9.00 -10.13 2.29
CA ILE A 245 9.86 -9.08 2.85
C ILE A 245 9.66 -9.03 4.37
N VAL A 246 10.78 -9.07 5.10
CA VAL A 246 10.86 -8.93 6.56
C VAL A 246 11.74 -7.71 6.91
N PRO A 247 11.73 -7.21 8.15
CA PRO A 247 12.73 -6.24 8.62
C PRO A 247 14.16 -6.75 8.38
N LEU A 248 15.13 -5.91 8.00
CA LEU A 248 16.50 -6.39 7.80
C LEU A 248 17.15 -6.82 9.12
N GLU A 249 16.79 -6.25 10.28
CA GLU A 249 17.20 -6.79 11.59
C GLU A 249 16.78 -8.27 11.75
N ILE A 250 15.56 -8.60 11.33
CA ILE A 250 15.05 -9.98 11.33
C ILE A 250 15.76 -10.82 10.26
N GLU A 251 16.02 -10.28 9.07
CA GLU A 251 16.78 -10.97 8.01
C GLU A 251 18.22 -11.29 8.43
N GLU A 252 18.89 -10.40 9.15
CA GLU A 252 20.23 -10.63 9.70
C GLU A 252 20.22 -11.65 10.83
N GLN A 253 19.25 -11.59 11.75
CA GLN A 253 19.04 -12.64 12.75
C GLN A 253 18.76 -14.01 12.10
N ILE A 254 18.04 -14.06 10.98
CA ILE A 254 17.81 -15.30 10.22
C ILE A 254 19.09 -15.79 9.54
N LEU A 255 19.88 -14.89 8.93
CA LEU A 255 21.18 -15.25 8.36
C LEU A 255 22.14 -15.77 9.43
N GLU A 256 22.16 -15.14 10.61
CA GLU A 256 22.93 -15.60 11.77
C GLU A 256 22.47 -16.98 12.25
N ILE A 257 21.16 -17.24 12.31
CA ILE A 257 20.59 -18.57 12.61
C ILE A 257 21.10 -19.62 11.60
N LEU A 258 20.98 -19.35 10.30
CA LEU A 258 21.41 -20.29 9.26
C LEU A 258 22.93 -20.53 9.32
N GLN A 259 23.72 -19.48 9.51
CA GLN A 259 25.17 -19.57 9.61
C GLN A 259 25.61 -20.32 10.87
N LYS A 260 25.06 -19.99 12.05
CA LYS A 260 25.30 -20.72 13.30
C LYS A 260 24.93 -22.20 13.19
N THR A 261 23.85 -22.53 12.50
CA THR A 261 23.49 -23.92 12.22
C THR A 261 24.54 -24.64 11.39
N VAL A 262 25.02 -24.02 10.30
CA VAL A 262 26.10 -24.58 9.47
C VAL A 262 27.41 -24.71 10.27
N ASP A 263 27.78 -23.69 11.04
CA ASP A 263 28.99 -23.67 11.88
C ASP A 263 28.95 -24.75 12.97
N ALA A 264 27.83 -24.89 13.68
CA ALA A 264 27.63 -25.93 14.69
C ALA A 264 27.69 -27.33 14.09
N MET A 265 27.07 -27.55 12.92
CA MET A 265 27.15 -28.82 12.19
C MET A 265 28.58 -29.12 11.72
N SER A 266 29.32 -28.12 11.24
CA SER A 266 30.74 -28.23 10.90
C SER A 266 31.59 -28.59 12.13
N ASN A 267 31.36 -27.92 13.27
CA ASN A 267 32.07 -28.18 14.53
C ASN A 267 31.78 -29.58 15.09
N ALA A 268 30.58 -30.12 14.84
CA ALA A 268 30.21 -31.51 15.15
C ALA A 268 30.80 -32.54 14.17
N GLY A 269 31.57 -32.12 13.15
CA GLY A 269 32.12 -33.00 12.12
C GLY A 269 31.11 -33.45 11.06
N ALA A 270 29.91 -32.86 11.04
CA ALA A 270 28.79 -33.22 10.19
C ALA A 270 28.54 -32.14 9.13
N LEU A 271 29.51 -31.93 8.23
CA LEU A 271 29.44 -30.89 7.19
C LEU A 271 28.11 -30.93 6.43
N TYR A 272 27.45 -29.78 6.41
CA TYR A 272 26.15 -29.59 5.79
C TYR A 272 26.34 -28.93 4.42
N LYS A 273 26.12 -29.69 3.34
CA LYS A 273 26.23 -29.20 1.96
C LYS A 273 24.88 -29.18 1.26
N GLY A 274 24.74 -28.35 0.24
CA GLY A 274 23.51 -28.23 -0.54
C GLY A 274 22.55 -27.21 0.06
N ILE A 275 21.34 -27.63 0.45
CA ILE A 275 20.21 -26.74 0.74
C ILE A 275 19.77 -26.88 2.18
N LEU A 276 20.03 -25.86 2.99
CA LEU A 276 19.46 -25.74 4.34
C LEU A 276 18.11 -25.02 4.24
N TYR A 277 17.05 -25.64 4.75
CA TYR A 277 15.74 -25.02 4.92
C TYR A 277 15.44 -24.92 6.41
N ALA A 278 15.08 -23.73 6.89
CA ALA A 278 14.48 -23.51 8.20
C ALA A 278 13.06 -22.95 8.03
N GLY A 279 12.07 -23.64 8.60
CA GLY A 279 10.73 -23.10 8.80
C GLY A 279 10.74 -22.25 10.05
N LEU A 280 10.41 -20.96 9.94
CA LEU A 280 10.55 -20.00 11.03
C LEU A 280 9.21 -19.35 11.37
N MET A 281 9.01 -19.07 12.66
CA MET A 281 7.95 -18.20 13.16
C MET A 281 8.57 -16.87 13.59
N ILE A 282 8.14 -15.77 12.98
CA ILE A 282 8.52 -14.41 13.42
C ILE A 282 7.59 -14.00 14.56
N THR A 283 8.09 -14.06 15.80
CA THR A 283 7.32 -13.72 17.01
C THR A 283 7.62 -12.27 17.45
N SER A 284 7.02 -11.83 18.57
CA SER A 284 7.38 -10.55 19.21
C SER A 284 8.82 -10.50 19.71
N ASP A 285 9.45 -11.67 19.87
CA ASP A 285 10.75 -11.84 20.51
C ASP A 285 11.83 -12.23 19.48
N GLY A 286 11.53 -12.08 18.18
CA GLY A 286 12.41 -12.42 17.06
C GLY A 286 12.03 -13.71 16.30
N PRO A 287 12.86 -14.16 15.36
CA PRO A 287 12.67 -15.40 14.62
C PRO A 287 12.95 -16.62 15.52
N LYS A 288 11.97 -17.53 15.61
CA LYS A 288 12.13 -18.85 16.26
C LYS A 288 11.97 -19.97 15.23
N ILE A 289 12.85 -20.96 15.26
CA ILE A 289 12.83 -22.12 14.36
C ILE A 289 11.71 -23.08 14.79
N LEU A 290 10.85 -23.44 13.84
CA LEU A 290 9.78 -24.44 13.98
C LEU A 290 10.28 -25.85 13.65
N GLU A 291 11.02 -25.98 12.55
CA GLU A 291 11.55 -27.23 12.00
C GLU A 291 12.62 -26.95 10.92
N TYR A 292 13.54 -27.89 10.73
CA TYR A 292 14.44 -27.90 9.58
C TYR A 292 13.95 -28.88 8.51
N ASN A 293 14.23 -28.56 7.25
CA ASN A 293 14.22 -29.53 6.16
C ASN A 293 15.62 -29.54 5.52
N CYS A 294 16.06 -30.68 4.98
CA CYS A 294 17.41 -30.92 4.49
C CYS A 294 17.54 -30.86 2.97
N ARG A 295 16.61 -30.15 2.34
CA ARG A 295 16.42 -30.07 0.89
C ARG A 295 15.54 -28.87 0.55
N PHE A 296 15.38 -28.64 -0.75
CA PHE A 296 14.45 -27.67 -1.32
C PHE A 296 12.98 -27.89 -0.86
N GLY A 297 12.25 -26.79 -0.65
CA GLY A 297 10.82 -26.81 -0.33
C GLY A 297 9.95 -27.25 -1.52
N ASP A 298 8.68 -27.56 -1.27
CA ASP A 298 7.69 -27.92 -2.30
C ASP A 298 6.31 -27.53 -1.73
N PRO A 299 5.68 -26.41 -2.17
CA PRO A 299 5.90 -25.73 -3.45
C PRO A 299 6.80 -24.47 -3.42
N GLU A 300 7.70 -24.31 -2.45
CA GLU A 300 8.56 -23.11 -2.36
C GLU A 300 9.60 -23.01 -3.50
N THR A 301 10.13 -24.13 -3.98
CA THR A 301 11.17 -24.15 -5.02
C THR A 301 10.65 -23.60 -6.34
N GLU A 302 9.38 -23.89 -6.63
CA GLU A 302 8.60 -23.46 -7.77
C GLU A 302 8.38 -21.94 -7.80
N VAL A 303 8.59 -21.23 -6.68
CA VAL A 303 8.56 -19.75 -6.63
C VAL A 303 9.93 -19.11 -6.41
N ILE A 304 10.88 -19.82 -5.80
CA ILE A 304 12.25 -19.35 -5.58
C ILE A 304 13.09 -19.45 -6.87
N LEU A 305 13.15 -20.62 -7.53
CA LEU A 305 14.03 -20.81 -8.69
C LEU A 305 13.69 -19.94 -9.91
N PRO A 306 12.43 -19.54 -10.18
CA PRO A 306 12.13 -18.55 -11.22
C PRO A 306 12.69 -17.14 -10.96
N LEU A 307 13.11 -16.83 -9.72
CA LEU A 307 13.82 -15.58 -9.39
C LEU A 307 15.33 -15.71 -9.46
N LEU A 308 15.90 -16.92 -9.52
CA LEU A 308 17.35 -17.12 -9.52
C LEU A 308 17.96 -16.62 -10.85
N GLU A 309 18.88 -15.65 -10.78
CA GLU A 309 19.59 -15.10 -11.95
C GLU A 309 20.96 -15.76 -12.15
N THR A 310 21.67 -16.07 -11.06
CA THR A 310 22.94 -16.82 -11.10
C THR A 310 22.69 -18.28 -11.53
N ASP A 311 23.66 -18.89 -12.22
CA ASP A 311 23.53 -20.26 -12.71
C ASP A 311 23.43 -21.30 -11.58
N LEU A 312 22.40 -22.16 -11.63
CA LEU A 312 22.16 -23.14 -10.58
C LEU A 312 23.23 -24.26 -10.57
N TYR A 313 23.81 -24.61 -11.72
CA TYR A 313 24.86 -25.61 -11.78
C TYR A 313 26.15 -25.08 -11.12
N GLU A 314 26.54 -23.82 -11.39
CA GLU A 314 27.67 -23.15 -10.72
C GLU A 314 27.49 -23.13 -9.19
N ILE A 315 26.30 -22.79 -8.70
CA ILE A 315 26.01 -22.76 -7.25
C ILE A 315 26.10 -24.17 -6.64
N CYS A 316 25.44 -25.16 -7.24
CA CYS A 316 25.49 -26.54 -6.76
C CYS A 316 26.92 -27.11 -6.80
N GLU A 317 27.69 -26.80 -7.84
CA GLU A 317 29.10 -27.18 -7.93
C GLU A 317 29.93 -26.53 -6.80
N ALA A 318 29.73 -25.23 -6.53
CA ALA A 318 30.43 -24.52 -5.47
C ALA A 318 30.08 -25.06 -4.05
N CYS A 319 28.81 -25.39 -3.80
CA CYS A 319 28.36 -26.10 -2.60
C CYS A 319 29.10 -27.44 -2.40
N CYS A 320 29.28 -28.22 -3.47
CA CYS A 320 30.01 -29.48 -3.39
C CYS A 320 31.51 -29.26 -3.10
N LYS A 321 32.11 -28.25 -3.75
CA LYS A 321 33.56 -27.99 -3.73
C LYS A 321 34.08 -27.21 -2.52
N GLY A 322 33.23 -26.52 -1.74
CA GLY A 322 33.71 -25.63 -0.66
C GLY A 322 34.11 -24.23 -1.13
N THR A 323 33.51 -23.75 -2.22
CA THR A 323 33.87 -22.48 -2.90
C THR A 323 32.67 -21.53 -3.01
N LEU A 324 31.61 -21.73 -2.22
CA LEU A 324 30.39 -20.92 -2.32
C LEU A 324 30.64 -19.45 -1.90
N HIS A 325 31.67 -19.20 -1.10
CA HIS A 325 32.12 -17.85 -0.77
C HIS A 325 32.57 -17.03 -1.98
N GLU A 326 33.01 -17.68 -3.07
CA GLU A 326 33.41 -17.03 -4.32
C GLU A 326 32.21 -16.65 -5.21
N ILE A 327 31.02 -17.21 -4.94
CA ILE A 327 29.82 -16.99 -5.76
C ILE A 327 28.97 -15.84 -5.20
N ASP A 328 28.70 -14.86 -6.07
CA ASP A 328 27.70 -13.80 -5.88
C ASP A 328 26.34 -14.28 -6.43
N VAL A 329 25.46 -14.74 -5.53
CA VAL A 329 24.16 -15.33 -5.88
C VAL A 329 23.12 -14.23 -6.08
N LYS A 330 22.75 -13.98 -7.34
CA LYS A 330 21.85 -12.91 -7.76
C LYS A 330 20.42 -13.40 -7.94
N TRP A 331 19.49 -12.54 -7.55
CA TRP A 331 18.06 -12.80 -7.57
C TRP A 331 17.30 -11.64 -8.20
N SER A 332 16.32 -11.97 -9.02
CA SER A 332 15.44 -11.03 -9.69
C SER A 332 14.53 -10.32 -8.70
N LYS A 333 14.30 -9.02 -8.92
CA LYS A 333 13.43 -8.18 -8.07
C LYS A 333 11.92 -8.33 -8.40
N LYS A 334 11.54 -9.37 -9.13
CA LYS A 334 10.15 -9.66 -9.51
C LYS A 334 9.43 -10.40 -8.37
N SER A 335 8.11 -10.55 -8.47
CA SER A 335 7.31 -11.37 -7.56
C SER A 335 6.83 -12.63 -8.28
N VAL A 336 6.80 -13.76 -7.58
CA VAL A 336 6.33 -15.06 -8.10
C VAL A 336 5.28 -15.65 -7.19
N ILE A 337 4.21 -16.18 -7.78
CA ILE A 337 3.18 -16.96 -7.09
C ILE A 337 3.07 -18.34 -7.72
N GLY A 338 3.12 -19.37 -6.89
CA GLY A 338 2.91 -20.76 -7.25
C GLY A 338 1.57 -21.21 -6.70
N ILE A 339 0.67 -21.68 -7.56
CA ILE A 339 -0.63 -22.20 -7.15
C ILE A 339 -0.68 -23.70 -7.48
N VAL A 340 -0.82 -24.52 -6.44
CA VAL A 340 -0.92 -25.97 -6.60
C VAL A 340 -2.33 -26.35 -7.02
N MET A 341 -2.42 -27.09 -8.13
CA MET A 341 -3.62 -27.79 -8.55
C MET A 341 -3.59 -29.23 -8.03
N ALA A 342 -4.62 -29.59 -7.29
CA ALA A 342 -4.80 -30.89 -6.65
C ALA A 342 -6.07 -31.59 -7.15
N ILE A 343 -6.23 -32.88 -6.84
CA ILE A 343 -7.51 -33.61 -6.97
C ILE A 343 -8.36 -33.41 -5.72
N GLN A 344 -9.65 -33.21 -5.90
CA GLN A 344 -10.62 -33.16 -4.81
C GLN A 344 -10.51 -34.40 -3.91
N GLY A 345 -10.47 -34.18 -2.59
CA GLY A 345 -10.28 -35.23 -1.58
C GLY A 345 -8.85 -35.31 -1.02
N TYR A 346 -7.84 -34.78 -1.71
CA TYR A 346 -6.51 -34.50 -1.11
C TYR A 346 -6.69 -33.53 0.09
N PRO A 347 -6.00 -33.70 1.24
CA PRO A 347 -4.91 -34.64 1.56
C PRO A 347 -5.34 -36.05 2.02
N GLY A 348 -6.66 -36.31 2.03
CA GLY A 348 -7.27 -37.62 2.30
C GLY A 348 -7.30 -38.52 1.05
N ALA A 349 -8.39 -39.27 0.87
CA ALA A 349 -8.57 -40.16 -0.28
C ALA A 349 -8.96 -39.37 -1.54
N PHE A 350 -8.27 -39.63 -2.66
CA PHE A 350 -8.48 -38.98 -3.95
C PHE A 350 -8.43 -40.00 -5.10
N LYS A 351 -9.00 -39.66 -6.25
CA LYS A 351 -8.96 -40.49 -7.46
C LYS A 351 -7.60 -40.38 -8.17
N LYS A 352 -7.13 -41.52 -8.70
CA LYS A 352 -5.92 -41.61 -9.55
C LYS A 352 -6.31 -41.92 -11.00
N LYS A 353 -5.38 -41.71 -11.92
CA LYS A 353 -5.53 -41.95 -13.36
C LYS A 353 -6.60 -41.05 -14.04
N ILE A 354 -6.91 -39.89 -13.47
CA ILE A 354 -7.77 -38.87 -14.12
C ILE A 354 -6.98 -38.24 -15.28
N PRO A 355 -7.54 -38.18 -16.50
CA PRO A 355 -6.93 -37.50 -17.65
C PRO A 355 -6.74 -36.00 -17.45
N ILE A 356 -5.57 -35.49 -17.84
CA ILE A 356 -5.18 -34.09 -17.81
C ILE A 356 -5.00 -33.61 -19.24
N LYS A 357 -5.64 -32.50 -19.59
CA LYS A 357 -5.70 -31.93 -20.95
C LYS A 357 -5.46 -30.42 -20.90
N ASN A 358 -5.15 -29.84 -22.07
CA ASN A 358 -5.04 -28.39 -22.29
C ASN A 358 -4.09 -27.68 -21.33
N ILE A 359 -2.93 -28.29 -21.03
CA ILE A 359 -1.84 -27.60 -20.34
C ILE A 359 -1.28 -26.56 -21.32
N PRO A 360 -1.33 -25.25 -21.03
CA PRO A 360 -0.74 -24.25 -21.91
C PRO A 360 0.78 -24.40 -21.93
N LEU A 361 1.42 -23.94 -23.00
CA LEU A 361 2.89 -23.92 -23.07
C LEU A 361 3.46 -22.91 -22.08
N ASP A 362 4.61 -23.25 -21.50
CA ASP A 362 5.43 -22.34 -20.72
C ASP A 362 5.80 -21.10 -21.56
N ASN A 363 5.97 -19.97 -20.89
CA ASN A 363 6.38 -18.71 -21.49
C ASN A 363 7.27 -17.92 -20.52
N GLU A 364 7.74 -16.75 -20.93
CA GLU A 364 8.63 -15.88 -20.13
C GLU A 364 8.03 -15.38 -18.79
N HIS A 365 6.76 -15.70 -18.51
CA HIS A 365 6.04 -15.24 -17.32
C HIS A 365 5.38 -16.37 -16.53
N THR A 366 5.03 -17.50 -17.15
CA THR A 366 4.32 -18.61 -16.51
C THR A 366 4.96 -19.94 -16.88
N VAL A 367 5.22 -20.77 -15.86
CA VAL A 367 5.80 -22.11 -15.99
C VAL A 367 4.92 -23.10 -15.21
N ILE A 368 4.65 -24.27 -15.78
CA ILE A 368 3.79 -25.28 -15.17
C ILE A 368 4.62 -26.49 -14.73
N PHE A 369 4.95 -26.51 -13.44
CA PHE A 369 5.71 -27.62 -12.86
C PHE A 369 4.80 -28.81 -12.58
N HIS A 370 5.02 -29.90 -13.30
CA HIS A 370 4.36 -31.18 -13.05
C HIS A 370 4.81 -31.78 -11.72
N ALA A 371 3.85 -32.14 -10.86
CA ALA A 371 4.06 -32.97 -9.67
C ALA A 371 3.64 -34.41 -9.97
N GLY A 372 2.58 -34.91 -9.32
CA GLY A 372 2.07 -36.27 -9.50
C GLY A 372 1.33 -36.47 -10.82
N THR A 373 2.06 -36.51 -11.93
CA THR A 373 1.56 -36.89 -13.26
C THR A 373 2.35 -38.07 -13.84
N GLN A 374 1.75 -38.83 -14.74
CA GLN A 374 2.44 -39.79 -15.63
C GLN A 374 1.76 -39.81 -16.99
N ILE A 375 2.48 -40.29 -18.02
CA ILE A 375 1.85 -40.78 -19.24
C ILE A 375 1.38 -42.23 -18.98
N ASN A 376 0.19 -42.60 -19.44
CA ASN A 376 -0.33 -43.98 -19.37
C ASN A 376 -0.04 -44.75 -20.68
N GLU A 377 -0.43 -46.03 -20.73
CA GLU A 377 -0.26 -46.90 -21.91
C GLU A 377 -0.94 -46.33 -23.18
N ASP A 378 -2.07 -45.62 -23.02
CA ASP A 378 -2.80 -44.94 -24.10
C ASP A 378 -2.16 -43.59 -24.54
N LYS A 379 -0.95 -43.28 -24.06
CA LYS A 379 -0.23 -42.00 -24.26
C LYS A 379 -0.95 -40.76 -23.69
N VAL A 380 -1.88 -40.93 -22.76
CA VAL A 380 -2.62 -39.85 -22.09
C VAL A 380 -1.90 -39.45 -20.80
N LEU A 381 -1.77 -38.14 -20.58
CA LEU A 381 -1.29 -37.58 -19.31
C LEU A 381 -2.37 -37.77 -18.22
N VAL A 382 -2.02 -38.39 -17.10
CA VAL A 382 -2.93 -38.68 -15.99
C VAL A 382 -2.30 -38.39 -14.62
N ASN A 383 -3.13 -38.19 -13.58
CA ASN A 383 -2.61 -37.97 -12.22
C ASN A 383 -2.18 -39.28 -11.51
N THR A 384 -1.12 -39.20 -10.71
CA THR A 384 -0.59 -40.28 -9.85
C THR A 384 -0.66 -39.95 -8.36
N SER A 385 -0.60 -38.65 -8.02
CA SER A 385 -0.68 -38.10 -6.66
C SER A 385 -1.87 -37.14 -6.51
N GLY A 386 -2.07 -36.66 -5.28
CA GLY A 386 -3.11 -35.71 -4.92
C GLY A 386 -2.75 -34.28 -5.34
N ARG A 387 -1.47 -33.88 -5.24
CA ARG A 387 -0.92 -32.67 -5.88
C ARG A 387 -0.48 -33.03 -7.30
N VAL A 388 -0.99 -32.31 -8.30
CA VAL A 388 -0.90 -32.68 -9.73
C VAL A 388 0.04 -31.75 -10.48
N LEU A 389 -0.18 -30.44 -10.38
CA LEU A 389 0.61 -29.39 -11.04
C LEU A 389 0.84 -28.24 -10.06
N CYS A 390 1.94 -27.50 -10.19
CA CYS A 390 2.13 -26.18 -9.61
C CYS A 390 2.26 -25.16 -10.75
N VAL A 391 1.26 -24.27 -10.88
CA VAL A 391 1.31 -23.19 -11.87
C VAL A 391 2.02 -22.01 -11.24
N SER A 392 3.28 -21.81 -11.62
CA SER A 392 4.10 -20.71 -11.17
C SER A 392 4.02 -19.55 -12.16
N SER A 393 3.87 -18.32 -11.67
CA SER A 393 3.84 -17.13 -12.52
C SER A 393 4.57 -15.96 -11.90
N VAL A 394 5.33 -15.27 -12.73
CA VAL A 394 6.17 -14.12 -12.42
C VAL A 394 5.46 -12.83 -12.85
N GLY A 395 5.55 -11.78 -12.04
CA GLY A 395 5.05 -10.44 -12.34
C GLY A 395 5.87 -9.35 -11.65
N LYS A 396 5.56 -8.08 -11.93
CA LYS A 396 6.11 -6.92 -11.20
C LYS A 396 5.51 -6.77 -9.80
N SER A 397 4.41 -7.47 -9.52
CA SER A 397 3.76 -7.58 -8.21
C SER A 397 3.05 -8.93 -8.09
N PHE A 398 2.74 -9.33 -6.85
CA PHE A 398 1.92 -10.53 -6.59
C PHE A 398 0.53 -10.48 -7.24
N TYR A 399 -0.06 -9.28 -7.41
CA TYR A 399 -1.35 -9.13 -8.09
C TYR A 399 -1.27 -9.53 -9.57
N GLU A 400 -0.27 -9.00 -10.29
CA GLU A 400 -0.03 -9.31 -11.70
C GLU A 400 0.32 -10.80 -11.89
N ALA A 401 1.25 -11.30 -11.05
CA ALA A 401 1.65 -12.71 -11.03
C ALA A 401 0.42 -13.64 -10.84
N LYS A 402 -0.48 -13.27 -9.93
CA LYS A 402 -1.69 -14.05 -9.60
C LYS A 402 -2.72 -14.05 -10.72
N GLN A 403 -2.94 -12.93 -11.40
CA GLN A 403 -3.82 -12.89 -12.57
C GLN A 403 -3.31 -13.84 -13.68
N ARG A 404 -2.00 -13.83 -13.94
CA ARG A 404 -1.35 -14.72 -14.93
C ARG A 404 -1.51 -16.20 -14.56
N ALA A 405 -1.24 -16.56 -13.31
CA ALA A 405 -1.41 -17.93 -12.83
C ALA A 405 -2.87 -18.42 -12.96
N ILE A 406 -3.84 -17.61 -12.54
CA ILE A 406 -5.27 -17.94 -12.64
C ILE A 406 -5.72 -18.06 -14.11
N ALA A 407 -5.20 -17.22 -15.01
CA ALA A 407 -5.48 -17.33 -16.44
C ALA A 407 -4.97 -18.67 -17.01
N ALA A 408 -3.74 -19.09 -16.69
CA ALA A 408 -3.21 -20.40 -17.10
C ALA A 408 -4.00 -21.58 -16.51
N ILE A 409 -4.36 -21.52 -15.23
CA ILE A 409 -5.22 -22.52 -14.54
C ILE A 409 -6.60 -22.66 -15.17
N SER A 410 -7.14 -21.59 -15.79
CA SER A 410 -8.42 -21.63 -16.48
C SER A 410 -8.39 -22.56 -17.71
N SER A 411 -7.26 -22.64 -18.41
CA SER A 411 -7.08 -23.46 -19.62
C SER A 411 -6.94 -24.96 -19.31
N ILE A 412 -6.27 -25.29 -18.20
CA ILE A 412 -5.97 -26.67 -17.79
C ILE A 412 -7.26 -27.44 -17.44
N GLN A 413 -7.45 -28.62 -17.99
CA GLN A 413 -8.65 -29.45 -17.80
C GLN A 413 -8.31 -30.81 -17.21
N PHE A 414 -8.85 -31.08 -16.02
CA PHE A 414 -9.01 -32.43 -15.47
C PHE A 414 -10.21 -32.43 -14.51
N ASP A 415 -10.88 -33.58 -14.40
CA ASP A 415 -12.02 -33.73 -13.50
C ASP A 415 -11.61 -33.56 -12.04
N GLU A 416 -12.51 -33.03 -11.22
CA GLU A 416 -12.28 -32.85 -9.78
C GLU A 416 -11.06 -31.96 -9.44
N LYS A 417 -10.67 -31.04 -10.33
CA LYS A 417 -9.59 -30.07 -10.06
C LYS A 417 -9.92 -29.14 -8.89
N HIS A 418 -9.02 -29.09 -7.90
CA HIS A 418 -9.09 -28.23 -6.72
C HIS A 418 -7.84 -27.36 -6.62
N PHE A 419 -7.99 -26.07 -6.33
CA PHE A 419 -6.90 -25.13 -6.07
C PHE A 419 -7.41 -23.96 -5.23
N ARG A 420 -6.51 -23.24 -4.57
CA ARG A 420 -6.81 -22.05 -3.77
C ARG A 420 -6.67 -20.77 -4.58
N ARG A 421 -7.68 -19.88 -4.54
CA ARG A 421 -7.62 -18.54 -5.15
C ARG A 421 -7.09 -17.47 -4.20
N ASP A 422 -6.93 -17.79 -2.91
CA ASP A 422 -6.47 -16.87 -1.87
C ASP A 422 -4.96 -16.96 -1.58
N ILE A 423 -4.19 -17.74 -2.36
CA ILE A 423 -2.72 -17.74 -2.27
C ILE A 423 -2.20 -16.28 -2.40
N GLY A 424 -1.32 -15.89 -1.47
CA GLY A 424 -0.75 -14.55 -1.37
C GLY A 424 -1.68 -13.46 -0.83
N HIS A 425 -2.89 -13.78 -0.34
CA HIS A 425 -3.86 -12.76 0.09
C HIS A 425 -3.41 -11.94 1.32
N PHE A 426 -2.59 -12.49 2.21
CA PHE A 426 -2.14 -11.78 3.42
C PHE A 426 -1.06 -10.73 3.18
N VAL A 427 -0.23 -10.90 2.15
CA VAL A 427 0.89 -9.97 1.84
C VAL A 427 0.39 -8.61 1.32
N PHE A 428 -0.87 -8.49 0.92
CA PHE A 428 -1.50 -7.20 0.59
C PHE A 428 -1.70 -6.27 1.81
N ASN A 429 -1.40 -6.70 3.04
CA ASN A 429 -1.69 -5.96 4.28
C ASN A 429 -0.51 -5.74 5.26
N LEU A 430 0.74 -6.14 4.96
CA LEU A 430 1.78 -6.33 6.00
C LEU A 430 3.21 -5.77 5.76
N SER A 431 3.47 -4.90 4.76
CA SER A 431 4.85 -4.49 4.42
C SER A 431 5.44 -3.37 5.29
N ASN A 432 6.46 -3.69 6.12
CA ASN A 432 7.49 -2.84 6.77
C ASN A 432 8.35 -3.71 7.74
N SER A 433 9.52 -3.35 8.31
CA SER A 433 10.63 -2.39 8.06
C SER A 433 11.63 -2.48 9.24
N LEU A 434 12.96 -2.28 9.20
CA LEU A 434 14.03 -2.31 8.18
C LEU A 434 15.41 -2.25 8.91
N GLU A 435 16.56 -2.21 8.21
CA GLU A 435 17.93 -1.97 8.77
C GLU A 435 18.81 -1.25 7.72
N TYR A 436 20.02 -0.78 8.06
CA TYR A 436 20.43 0.58 7.66
C TYR A 436 20.87 0.82 6.20
N SER A 437 21.55 -0.10 5.52
CA SER A 437 21.89 0.09 4.08
C SER A 437 20.71 -0.23 3.16
N LYS A 438 19.84 -1.17 3.58
CA LYS A 438 18.53 -1.42 2.95
C LYS A 438 17.46 -0.44 3.40
N SER A 439 17.76 0.53 4.26
CA SER A 439 16.84 1.61 4.62
C SER A 439 16.21 2.16 3.33
N GLY A 440 17.05 2.38 2.31
CA GLY A 440 16.71 2.83 0.97
C GLY A 440 17.62 3.95 0.48
N VAL A 441 18.60 4.37 1.29
CA VAL A 441 19.55 5.46 1.02
C VAL A 441 20.65 5.05 0.05
N ASN A 442 20.72 5.69 -1.11
CA ASN A 442 21.75 5.50 -2.12
C ASN A 442 22.72 6.69 -2.17
N ILE A 443 23.87 6.53 -1.51
CA ILE A 443 24.92 7.56 -1.40
C ILE A 443 25.48 7.95 -2.79
N ASP A 444 25.56 7.02 -3.74
CA ASP A 444 26.07 7.30 -5.09
C ASP A 444 25.09 8.15 -5.92
N GLU A 445 23.78 7.95 -5.74
CA GLU A 445 22.74 8.80 -6.36
C GLU A 445 22.76 10.22 -5.76
N GLY A 446 22.98 10.34 -4.44
CA GLY A 446 23.18 11.61 -3.75
C GLY A 446 24.40 12.38 -4.29
N ASN A 447 25.55 11.71 -4.39
CA ASN A 447 26.77 12.29 -4.96
C ASN A 447 26.59 12.75 -6.42
N GLN A 448 25.85 11.98 -7.24
CA GLN A 448 25.52 12.37 -8.62
C GLN A 448 24.59 13.59 -8.68
N LEU A 449 23.67 13.76 -7.73
CA LEU A 449 22.84 14.96 -7.65
C LEU A 449 23.69 16.19 -7.34
N VAL A 450 24.60 16.12 -6.37
CA VAL A 450 25.50 17.24 -6.01
C VAL A 450 26.29 17.74 -7.23
N SER A 451 26.81 16.82 -8.06
CA SER A 451 27.50 17.18 -9.31
C SER A 451 26.59 17.86 -10.34
N ASN A 452 25.28 17.56 -10.36
CA ASN A 452 24.33 18.11 -11.32
C ASN A 452 23.78 19.50 -10.92
N ILE A 453 23.74 19.82 -9.63
CA ILE A 453 23.22 21.10 -9.12
C ILE A 453 24.31 22.17 -8.95
N GLN A 454 25.59 21.79 -9.02
CA GLN A 454 26.72 22.67 -8.72
C GLN A 454 26.72 23.97 -9.56
N ASP A 455 26.34 23.89 -10.84
CA ASP A 455 26.20 25.07 -11.71
C ASP A 455 25.08 26.03 -11.26
N TYR A 456 23.94 25.50 -10.80
CA TYR A 456 22.82 26.31 -10.29
C TYR A 456 23.25 27.07 -9.03
N CYS A 457 23.85 26.36 -8.06
CA CYS A 457 24.32 26.95 -6.81
C CYS A 457 25.41 28.00 -7.07
N SER A 458 26.40 27.68 -7.93
CA SER A 458 27.47 28.60 -8.31
C SER A 458 26.95 29.90 -8.95
N SER A 459 25.81 29.84 -9.65
CA SER A 459 25.17 31.03 -10.25
C SER A 459 24.51 31.99 -9.26
N THR A 460 24.46 31.65 -7.98
CA THR A 460 23.94 32.46 -6.86
C THR A 460 25.04 33.11 -6.01
N LEU A 461 26.31 32.75 -6.22
CA LEU A 461 27.41 33.20 -5.37
C LEU A 461 27.52 34.73 -5.33
N THR A 462 27.67 35.27 -4.13
CA THR A 462 27.90 36.70 -3.90
C THR A 462 29.33 36.91 -3.37
N LYS A 463 29.83 38.15 -3.45
CA LYS A 463 31.19 38.49 -3.03
C LYS A 463 31.35 38.21 -1.52
N GLY A 464 32.15 37.22 -1.15
CA GLY A 464 32.37 36.82 0.25
C GLY A 464 31.68 35.52 0.67
N THR A 465 31.02 34.79 -0.25
CA THR A 465 30.52 33.42 0.03
C THR A 465 31.37 32.34 -0.63
N GLU A 466 31.52 31.22 0.06
CA GLU A 466 32.12 29.99 -0.49
C GLU A 466 31.12 29.15 -1.29
N GLN A 467 31.65 28.21 -2.08
CA GLN A 467 30.89 27.29 -2.93
C GLN A 467 30.51 26.00 -2.16
N ILE A 468 29.35 25.41 -2.50
CA ILE A 468 28.92 24.11 -2.00
C ILE A 468 29.94 23.00 -2.36
N GLY A 469 30.26 22.15 -1.39
CA GLY A 469 31.14 20.98 -1.56
C GLY A 469 32.13 20.70 -0.41
N GLY A 470 32.23 21.60 0.59
CA GLY A 470 33.02 21.38 1.81
C GLY A 470 32.19 20.87 3.00
N PHE A 471 32.85 20.56 4.13
CA PHE A 471 32.20 20.20 5.41
C PHE A 471 31.31 21.32 6.02
N GLY A 472 31.31 22.49 5.40
CA GLY A 472 30.53 23.68 5.73
C GLY A 472 30.94 24.80 4.76
N ALA A 473 30.27 25.95 4.84
CA ALA A 473 30.60 27.13 4.04
C ALA A 473 30.81 28.36 4.95
N LEU A 474 31.86 29.12 4.68
CA LEU A 474 32.14 30.38 5.35
C LEU A 474 31.48 31.55 4.61
N VAL A 475 31.08 32.54 5.40
CA VAL A 475 30.51 33.82 4.93
C VAL A 475 31.37 34.95 5.47
N ASP A 476 32.19 35.53 4.60
CA ASP A 476 33.00 36.71 4.90
C ASP A 476 32.15 37.97 4.73
N LEU A 477 31.63 38.43 5.87
CA LEU A 477 30.78 39.61 5.95
C LEU A 477 31.57 40.91 5.66
N GLU A 478 32.88 40.96 5.90
CA GLU A 478 33.72 42.12 5.57
C GLU A 478 33.94 42.20 4.05
N ALA A 479 34.20 41.07 3.39
CA ALA A 479 34.28 40.99 1.93
C ALA A 479 32.95 41.35 1.24
N MET A 480 31.81 41.04 1.85
CA MET A 480 30.47 41.50 1.43
C MET A 480 30.25 43.01 1.59
N GLY A 481 31.10 43.69 2.37
CA GLY A 481 31.00 45.12 2.65
C GLY A 481 30.25 45.48 3.93
N PHE A 482 30.03 44.53 4.84
CA PHE A 482 29.52 44.82 6.19
C PHE A 482 30.67 45.12 7.15
N ALA A 483 30.70 46.32 7.72
CA ALA A 483 31.73 46.69 8.69
C ALA A 483 31.48 46.07 10.08
N HIS A 484 30.21 46.05 10.54
CA HIS A 484 29.85 45.59 11.88
C HIS A 484 28.48 44.84 11.91
N PRO A 485 28.41 43.59 11.41
CA PRO A 485 27.15 42.88 11.18
C PRO A 485 26.47 42.30 12.45
N GLU A 486 25.14 42.13 12.38
CA GLU A 486 24.31 41.34 13.32
C GLU A 486 23.53 40.26 12.54
N LEU A 487 23.41 39.03 13.08
CA LEU A 487 22.84 37.84 12.38
C LEU A 487 21.41 37.45 12.83
N VAL A 488 20.59 36.92 11.92
CA VAL A 488 19.17 36.49 12.12
C VAL A 488 18.82 35.22 11.31
N ILE A 489 17.89 34.35 11.78
CA ILE A 489 17.55 33.00 11.21
C ILE A 489 16.01 32.77 11.09
N ALA A 490 15.51 32.11 10.02
CA ALA A 490 14.08 31.73 9.79
C ALA A 490 13.89 30.45 8.91
N ASN A 491 12.71 29.74 8.91
CA ASN A 491 12.50 28.40 8.26
C ASN A 491 11.01 27.91 8.02
N LYS A 492 10.64 27.32 6.85
CA LYS A 492 9.57 26.25 6.52
C LYS A 492 8.99 26.21 5.07
N THR A 493 8.15 25.19 4.72
CA THR A 493 8.17 24.37 3.46
C THR A 493 6.91 24.32 2.54
N GLY A 494 7.06 23.92 1.25
CA GLY A 494 6.02 23.66 0.20
C GLY A 494 5.77 24.82 -0.81
N ASN A 495 5.63 24.70 -2.17
CA ASN A 495 5.41 23.53 -3.09
C ASN A 495 5.93 23.69 -4.59
N PHE A 496 6.19 22.60 -5.37
CA PHE A 496 7.43 22.27 -6.16
C PHE A 496 7.96 23.14 -7.32
N SER A 497 7.20 23.49 -8.35
CA SER A 497 7.68 24.43 -9.40
C SER A 497 7.37 25.86 -8.97
N GLY A 498 8.30 26.46 -8.23
CA GLY A 498 8.01 27.59 -7.36
C GLY A 498 8.26 27.29 -5.88
N LEU A 499 8.57 26.04 -5.51
CA LEU A 499 8.84 25.67 -4.10
C LEU A 499 9.98 26.48 -3.54
N GLY A 500 11.03 26.67 -4.33
CA GLY A 500 12.15 27.50 -3.91
C GLY A 500 11.73 28.93 -3.64
N TYR A 501 10.76 29.47 -4.37
CA TYR A 501 10.21 30.80 -4.10
C TYR A 501 9.33 30.80 -2.85
N ASP A 502 8.55 29.75 -2.58
CA ASP A 502 7.82 29.63 -1.33
C ASP A 502 8.77 29.48 -0.14
N LEU A 503 9.72 28.56 -0.21
CA LEU A 503 10.70 28.25 0.84
C LEU A 503 11.64 29.42 1.14
N VAL A 504 12.29 29.96 0.09
CA VAL A 504 13.20 31.11 0.22
C VAL A 504 12.39 32.36 0.54
N GLY A 505 11.33 32.65 -0.24
CA GLY A 505 10.45 33.80 -0.07
C GLY A 505 9.92 33.94 1.35
N MET A 506 9.48 32.83 1.95
CA MET A 506 9.01 32.80 3.34
C MET A 506 10.08 33.29 4.32
N CYS A 507 11.32 32.81 4.19
CA CYS A 507 12.40 33.15 5.11
C CYS A 507 13.03 34.52 4.83
N VAL A 508 13.22 34.88 3.55
CA VAL A 508 13.85 36.16 3.17
C VAL A 508 12.94 37.35 3.45
N ASN A 509 11.62 37.20 3.30
CA ASN A 509 10.65 38.23 3.66
C ASN A 509 10.59 38.43 5.19
N ASP A 510 10.73 37.36 5.98
CA ASP A 510 10.83 37.43 7.45
C ASP A 510 12.12 38.13 7.93
N VAL A 511 13.23 37.99 7.20
CA VAL A 511 14.49 38.70 7.48
C VAL A 511 14.33 40.23 7.30
N LEU A 512 13.51 40.68 6.33
CA LEU A 512 13.20 42.11 6.16
C LEU A 512 12.45 42.70 7.36
N CYS A 513 11.59 41.92 8.03
CA CYS A 513 10.85 42.35 9.23
C CYS A 513 11.79 42.76 10.39
N HIS A 514 13.07 42.35 10.33
CA HIS A 514 14.11 42.68 11.30
C HIS A 514 15.02 43.85 10.87
N GLY A 515 14.79 44.42 9.67
CA GLY A 515 15.64 45.45 9.09
C GLY A 515 16.92 44.90 8.44
N ALA A 516 16.95 43.60 8.10
CA ALA A 516 18.13 42.92 7.59
C ALA A 516 18.03 42.53 6.11
N GLN A 517 19.19 42.36 5.50
CA GLN A 517 19.36 41.84 4.15
C GLN A 517 19.65 40.32 4.23
N PRO A 518 18.95 39.47 3.45
CA PRO A 518 19.36 38.09 3.23
C PRO A 518 20.77 38.03 2.65
N VAL A 519 21.66 37.23 3.25
CA VAL A 519 23.05 37.07 2.76
C VAL A 519 23.36 35.64 2.33
N ALA A 520 22.85 34.66 3.08
CA ALA A 520 23.09 33.25 2.84
C ALA A 520 21.81 32.45 3.09
N PHE A 521 21.56 31.45 2.26
CA PHE A 521 20.49 30.47 2.42
C PHE A 521 21.09 29.07 2.48
N LEU A 522 20.56 28.25 3.38
CA LEU A 522 20.91 26.85 3.55
C LEU A 522 19.66 25.99 3.37
N ASP A 523 19.62 25.10 2.37
CA ASP A 523 18.47 24.20 2.16
C ASP A 523 18.67 22.82 2.80
N TYR A 524 17.56 22.10 3.00
CA TYR A 524 17.52 20.74 3.52
C TYR A 524 16.43 19.99 2.79
N TYR A 525 16.80 19.20 1.78
CA TYR A 525 15.88 18.38 0.99
C TYR A 525 15.89 16.97 1.55
N VAL A 526 14.74 16.45 1.98
CA VAL A 526 14.62 15.09 2.51
C VAL A 526 13.55 14.29 1.78
N THR A 527 13.82 13.02 1.47
CA THR A 527 12.90 12.16 0.72
C THR A 527 12.95 10.70 1.18
N GLY A 528 11.83 9.98 1.14
CA GLY A 528 11.84 8.54 1.33
C GLY A 528 12.35 7.76 0.12
N LYS A 529 12.47 8.39 -1.05
CA LYS A 529 13.33 7.91 -2.14
C LYS A 529 13.76 9.03 -3.08
N LEU A 530 15.04 9.09 -3.45
CA LEU A 530 15.60 10.16 -4.26
C LEU A 530 15.19 10.04 -5.73
N ASP A 531 14.27 10.91 -6.14
CA ASP A 531 14.08 11.24 -7.54
C ASP A 531 14.98 12.44 -7.89
N ARG A 532 16.10 12.16 -8.56
CA ARG A 532 17.06 13.19 -8.98
C ARG A 532 16.45 14.28 -9.86
N ARG A 533 15.40 13.98 -10.62
CA ARG A 533 14.74 14.99 -11.48
C ARG A 533 13.94 15.96 -10.63
N HIS A 534 13.09 15.46 -9.74
CA HIS A 534 12.30 16.31 -8.85
C HIS A 534 13.21 17.14 -7.93
N ALA A 535 14.23 16.52 -7.32
CA ALA A 535 15.19 17.23 -6.47
C ALA A 535 15.93 18.34 -7.24
N ALA A 536 16.40 18.08 -8.47
CA ALA A 536 17.06 19.09 -9.29
C ALA A 536 16.12 20.23 -9.72
N GLU A 537 14.86 19.94 -10.07
CA GLU A 537 13.86 20.97 -10.40
C GLU A 537 13.55 21.87 -9.17
N VAL A 538 13.48 21.30 -7.97
CA VAL A 538 13.33 22.04 -6.71
C VAL A 538 14.54 22.92 -6.41
N ILE A 539 15.75 22.35 -6.38
CA ILE A 539 16.98 23.06 -6.04
C ILE A 539 17.26 24.19 -7.05
N LYS A 540 16.93 23.97 -8.33
CA LYS A 540 16.95 25.02 -9.36
C LYS A 540 16.01 26.18 -9.01
N SER A 541 14.79 25.90 -8.53
CA SER A 541 13.86 26.94 -8.09
C SER A 541 14.35 27.68 -6.83
N ILE A 542 15.02 26.97 -5.89
CA ILE A 542 15.65 27.58 -4.70
C ILE A 542 16.76 28.54 -5.14
N SER A 543 17.65 28.09 -6.04
CA SER A 543 18.72 28.90 -6.62
C SER A 543 18.19 30.17 -7.31
N GLN A 544 17.11 30.06 -8.10
CA GLN A 544 16.46 31.20 -8.74
C GLN A 544 15.89 32.21 -7.71
N ALA A 545 15.17 31.72 -6.70
CA ALA A 545 14.63 32.55 -5.62
C ALA A 545 15.72 33.23 -4.77
N CYS A 546 16.81 32.52 -4.45
CA CYS A 546 18.00 33.07 -3.79
C CYS A 546 18.60 34.22 -4.62
N LYS A 547 18.77 34.00 -5.93
CA LYS A 547 19.32 34.98 -6.86
C LYS A 547 18.46 36.25 -6.97
N GLU A 548 17.14 36.12 -7.07
CA GLU A 548 16.22 37.26 -7.03
C GLU A 548 16.25 38.00 -5.68
N SER A 549 16.45 37.27 -4.59
CA SER A 549 16.59 37.82 -3.23
C SER A 549 17.94 38.50 -2.96
N GLY A 550 18.92 38.42 -3.89
CA GLY A 550 20.29 38.88 -3.65
C GLY A 550 21.03 38.06 -2.58
N CYS A 551 20.62 36.81 -2.39
CA CYS A 551 21.09 35.87 -1.37
C CYS A 551 21.87 34.73 -2.03
N ALA A 552 22.97 34.28 -1.42
CA ALA A 552 23.72 33.12 -1.94
C ALA A 552 23.16 31.80 -1.36
N LEU A 553 23.06 30.76 -2.18
CA LEU A 553 22.78 29.39 -1.73
C LEU A 553 24.12 28.75 -1.32
N VAL A 554 24.43 28.78 -0.03
CA VAL A 554 25.79 28.46 0.49
C VAL A 554 25.96 27.03 0.97
N GLY A 555 24.88 26.29 1.17
CA GLY A 555 24.92 24.90 1.62
C GLY A 555 23.55 24.25 1.47
N GLY A 556 23.56 22.94 1.30
CA GLY A 556 22.35 22.14 1.13
C GLY A 556 22.63 20.70 1.51
N GLU A 557 21.82 20.12 2.38
CA GLU A 557 21.84 18.68 2.67
C GLU A 557 20.73 18.02 1.87
N THR A 558 21.06 16.97 1.11
CA THR A 558 20.06 16.13 0.43
C THR A 558 20.07 14.74 1.03
N ALA A 559 19.14 14.49 1.95
CA ALA A 559 19.03 13.25 2.69
C ALA A 559 17.93 12.35 2.10
N GLU A 560 18.28 11.11 1.76
CA GLU A 560 17.28 10.05 1.65
C GLU A 560 17.01 9.57 3.10
N MET A 561 15.77 9.65 3.59
CA MET A 561 15.33 9.21 4.93
C MET A 561 14.13 8.25 4.83
N PRO A 562 14.32 7.11 4.14
CA PRO A 562 13.30 6.08 4.00
C PRO A 562 12.97 5.44 5.35
N GLY A 563 11.68 5.11 5.54
CA GLY A 563 11.15 4.65 6.83
C GLY A 563 10.71 5.80 7.75
N VAL A 564 11.29 7.01 7.61
CA VAL A 564 10.72 8.25 8.18
C VAL A 564 9.72 8.87 7.20
N TYR A 565 10.08 8.92 5.93
CA TYR A 565 9.19 9.29 4.82
C TYR A 565 8.88 8.04 3.98
N ARG A 566 7.66 7.97 3.40
CA ARG A 566 7.33 6.98 2.38
C ARG A 566 8.18 7.18 1.13
N SER A 567 8.38 6.14 0.31
CA SER A 567 9.17 6.21 -0.93
C SER A 567 8.66 7.21 -1.99
N ASP A 568 7.41 7.65 -1.89
CA ASP A 568 6.77 8.66 -2.73
C ASP A 568 6.66 10.05 -2.04
N GLN A 569 7.16 10.17 -0.81
CA GLN A 569 6.98 11.31 0.07
C GLN A 569 8.33 11.97 0.38
N TRP A 570 8.30 13.29 0.48
CA TRP A 570 9.47 14.14 0.72
C TRP A 570 9.06 15.48 1.32
N ASP A 571 10.03 16.22 1.83
CA ASP A 571 9.88 17.50 2.53
C ASP A 571 11.15 18.35 2.33
N VAL A 572 11.03 19.68 2.44
CA VAL A 572 12.16 20.58 2.13
C VAL A 572 12.19 21.77 3.07
N ALA A 573 13.07 21.72 4.09
CA ALA A 573 13.32 22.83 5.00
C ALA A 573 14.40 23.77 4.44
N GLY A 574 14.51 24.96 5.02
CA GLY A 574 15.42 25.98 4.52
C GLY A 574 15.66 27.08 5.54
N CYS A 575 16.90 27.51 5.69
CA CYS A 575 17.36 28.42 6.71
C CYS A 575 17.96 29.67 6.04
N CYS A 576 17.31 30.83 6.18
CA CYS A 576 17.89 32.08 5.73
C CYS A 576 18.70 32.74 6.85
N ILE A 577 19.95 33.07 6.57
CA ILE A 577 20.79 33.95 7.38
C ILE A 577 20.65 35.38 6.83
N GLY A 578 20.19 36.28 7.69
CA GLY A 578 20.16 37.72 7.42
C GLY A 578 21.31 38.44 8.12
N ALA A 579 21.86 39.47 7.46
CA ALA A 579 22.80 40.41 8.05
C ALA A 579 22.30 41.86 7.87
N LYS A 580 22.62 42.74 8.82
CA LYS A 580 22.42 44.19 8.68
C LYS A 580 23.62 44.97 9.18
N GLU A 581 23.79 46.17 8.66
CA GLU A 581 24.70 47.14 9.25
C GLU A 581 24.17 47.71 10.57
N LYS A 582 25.09 48.20 11.41
CA LYS A 582 24.73 48.99 12.62
C LYS A 582 24.03 50.31 12.29
N SER A 583 24.23 50.86 11.09
CA SER A 583 23.58 52.09 10.65
C SER A 583 22.13 51.90 10.19
N TRP A 584 21.70 50.67 9.90
CA TRP A 584 20.33 50.39 9.45
C TRP A 584 19.39 50.22 10.66
N PRO A 585 18.13 50.67 10.56
CA PRO A 585 17.15 50.54 11.63
C PRO A 585 16.87 49.06 11.92
N LYS A 586 16.99 48.65 13.18
CA LYS A 586 16.53 47.32 13.64
C LYS A 586 15.00 47.36 13.76
N LEU A 587 14.32 46.77 12.79
CA LEU A 587 12.86 46.68 12.79
C LEU A 587 12.39 45.53 13.70
N PRO A 588 11.14 45.58 14.22
CA PRO A 588 10.26 46.74 14.24
C PRO A 588 10.70 47.79 15.29
N LEU A 589 10.64 49.08 14.92
CA LEU A 589 10.90 50.20 15.82
C LEU A 589 9.64 50.51 16.67
N VAL A 590 9.22 49.54 17.48
CA VAL A 590 7.93 49.52 18.21
C VAL A 590 7.64 50.84 18.96
N GLN A 591 8.64 51.45 19.58
CA GLN A 591 8.47 52.73 20.32
C GLN A 591 8.09 53.93 19.42
N THR A 592 8.30 53.84 18.12
CA THR A 592 7.97 54.90 17.14
C THR A 592 6.60 54.69 16.47
N VAL A 593 6.03 53.49 16.64
CA VAL A 593 4.71 53.09 16.13
C VAL A 593 3.63 53.67 17.06
N LYS A 594 2.70 54.44 16.51
CA LYS A 594 1.72 55.24 17.25
C LYS A 594 0.34 55.20 16.60
N GLU A 595 -0.65 55.67 17.35
CA GLU A 595 -1.98 55.95 16.83
C GLU A 595 -1.93 56.93 15.64
N GLY A 596 -2.73 56.65 14.61
CA GLY A 596 -2.77 57.38 13.34
C GLY A 596 -1.73 56.96 12.30
N ASP A 597 -0.81 56.02 12.61
CA ASP A 597 0.10 55.49 11.60
C ASP A 597 -0.66 54.65 10.55
N LEU A 598 -0.33 54.88 9.28
CA LEU A 598 -0.93 54.23 8.12
C LEU A 598 -0.44 52.78 7.95
N LEU A 599 -1.32 51.89 7.48
CA LEU A 599 -0.99 50.53 7.08
C LEU A 599 -1.03 50.43 5.55
N ILE A 600 0.10 50.11 4.93
CA ILE A 600 0.21 49.89 3.47
C ILE A 600 0.36 48.38 3.22
N GLY A 601 -0.65 47.76 2.63
CA GLY A 601 -0.62 46.36 2.21
C GLY A 601 -0.01 46.21 0.81
N ILE A 602 0.75 45.16 0.57
CA ILE A 602 1.31 44.80 -0.75
C ILE A 602 0.64 43.52 -1.24
N ALA A 603 0.21 43.48 -2.50
CA ALA A 603 -0.45 42.32 -3.09
C ALA A 603 0.43 41.04 -3.02
N SER A 604 -0.15 39.92 -2.60
CA SER A 604 0.43 38.58 -2.79
C SER A 604 0.26 38.12 -4.24
N SER A 605 1.05 37.10 -4.63
CA SER A 605 0.89 36.40 -5.90
C SER A 605 -0.22 35.33 -5.85
N GLY A 606 -0.46 34.75 -4.67
CA GLY A 606 -1.45 33.70 -4.46
C GLY A 606 -1.54 33.29 -2.99
N LEU A 607 -1.76 31.99 -2.75
CA LEU A 607 -1.71 31.37 -1.43
C LEU A 607 -0.26 31.35 -0.90
N HIS A 608 -0.08 31.44 0.42
CA HIS A 608 1.20 31.13 1.07
C HIS A 608 1.12 29.73 1.70
N SER A 609 2.26 29.03 1.78
CA SER A 609 2.42 27.61 2.14
C SER A 609 1.63 27.14 3.38
N ASN A 610 1.53 27.98 4.42
CA ASN A 610 0.83 27.65 5.67
C ASN A 610 -0.68 27.35 5.51
N GLY A 611 -1.34 27.87 4.46
CA GLY A 611 -2.78 27.63 4.23
C GLY A 611 -3.13 26.28 3.61
N PHE A 612 -2.15 25.55 3.06
CA PHE A 612 -2.40 24.41 2.17
C PHE A 612 -3.04 23.20 2.86
N SER A 613 -2.91 23.06 4.19
CA SER A 613 -3.60 21.97 4.92
C SER A 613 -5.11 22.13 4.90
N LEU A 614 -5.62 23.36 4.99
CA LEU A 614 -7.06 23.64 4.86
C LEU A 614 -7.51 23.46 3.40
N VAL A 615 -6.72 23.95 2.44
CA VAL A 615 -6.97 23.76 1.00
C VAL A 615 -7.13 22.27 0.65
N ARG A 616 -6.19 21.41 1.06
CA ARG A 616 -6.29 19.95 0.84
C ARG A 616 -7.56 19.36 1.43
N LYS A 617 -7.95 19.75 2.64
CA LYS A 617 -9.18 19.25 3.29
C LYS A 617 -10.45 19.68 2.54
N ILE A 618 -10.47 20.92 2.02
CA ILE A 618 -11.57 21.44 1.21
C ILE A 618 -11.70 20.67 -0.11
N PHE A 619 -10.58 20.39 -0.79
CA PHE A 619 -10.57 19.60 -2.02
C PHE A 619 -11.05 18.16 -1.77
N GLU A 620 -10.51 17.50 -0.75
CA GLU A 620 -10.90 16.14 -0.34
C GLU A 620 -12.39 16.03 0.00
N GLN A 621 -12.91 16.91 0.86
CA GLN A 621 -14.32 16.87 1.30
C GLN A 621 -15.32 17.15 0.18
N ASN A 622 -14.91 17.89 -0.85
CA ASN A 622 -15.76 18.21 -2.00
C ASN A 622 -15.44 17.36 -3.25
N GLY A 623 -14.48 16.43 -3.16
CA GLY A 623 -14.03 15.59 -4.26
C GLY A 623 -13.46 16.36 -5.46
N VAL A 624 -12.80 17.50 -5.23
CA VAL A 624 -12.22 18.36 -6.28
C VAL A 624 -10.84 17.84 -6.68
N SER A 625 -10.59 17.74 -7.98
CA SER A 625 -9.31 17.39 -8.60
C SER A 625 -8.47 18.65 -8.83
N TYR A 626 -7.15 18.54 -8.72
CA TYR A 626 -6.26 19.67 -9.03
C TYR A 626 -6.21 19.99 -10.53
N GLU A 627 -6.56 19.00 -11.37
CA GLU A 627 -6.60 19.06 -12.82
C GLU A 627 -7.88 19.71 -13.37
N GLU A 628 -8.84 20.05 -12.50
CA GLU A 628 -10.04 20.80 -12.90
C GLU A 628 -9.67 22.23 -13.29
N LYS A 629 -10.34 22.76 -14.32
CA LYS A 629 -10.15 24.14 -14.78
C LYS A 629 -10.60 25.15 -13.74
N CYS A 630 -9.84 26.24 -13.61
CA CYS A 630 -10.16 27.33 -12.71
C CYS A 630 -11.49 28.02 -13.13
N PRO A 631 -12.51 28.08 -12.26
CA PRO A 631 -13.80 28.67 -12.61
C PRO A 631 -13.76 30.15 -13.04
N TRP A 632 -12.72 30.89 -12.64
CA TRP A 632 -12.48 32.29 -13.02
C TRP A 632 -11.40 32.46 -14.10
N ASN A 633 -10.70 31.38 -14.49
CA ASN A 633 -9.64 31.38 -15.49
C ASN A 633 -9.57 30.03 -16.19
N LEU A 634 -10.31 29.87 -17.29
CA LEU A 634 -10.40 28.58 -18.00
C LEU A 634 -9.10 28.15 -18.67
N ASP A 635 -8.10 29.03 -18.79
CA ASP A 635 -6.79 28.70 -19.34
C ASP A 635 -5.94 27.93 -18.31
N THR A 636 -6.10 28.18 -17.01
CA THR A 636 -5.38 27.47 -15.93
C THR A 636 -6.23 26.40 -15.24
N THR A 637 -5.55 25.47 -14.56
CA THR A 637 -6.14 24.52 -13.62
C THR A 637 -6.10 25.05 -12.19
N LEU A 638 -6.96 24.51 -11.32
CA LEU A 638 -6.95 24.80 -9.89
C LEU A 638 -5.59 24.48 -9.26
N GLY A 639 -4.91 23.43 -9.74
CA GLY A 639 -3.53 23.10 -9.37
C GLY A 639 -2.57 24.22 -9.73
N GLU A 640 -2.48 24.61 -11.01
CA GLU A 640 -1.58 25.68 -11.46
C GLU A 640 -1.79 27.00 -10.70
N GLU A 641 -3.03 27.40 -10.48
CA GLU A 641 -3.36 28.64 -9.74
C GLU A 641 -2.93 28.56 -8.26
N ILE A 642 -3.19 27.42 -7.59
CA ILE A 642 -2.80 27.19 -6.19
C ILE A 642 -1.27 27.15 -6.03
N LEU A 643 -0.54 26.76 -7.08
CA LEU A 643 0.93 26.67 -7.11
C LEU A 643 1.60 27.90 -7.69
N THR A 644 0.89 29.04 -7.77
CA THR A 644 1.49 30.33 -8.12
C THR A 644 2.60 30.69 -7.12
N PRO A 645 3.87 30.85 -7.53
CA PRO A 645 5.00 31.01 -6.60
C PRO A 645 4.88 32.23 -5.67
N THR A 646 5.27 32.10 -4.40
CA THR A 646 5.29 33.22 -3.44
C THR A 646 6.17 34.37 -3.93
N LYS A 647 5.66 35.60 -3.82
CA LYS A 647 6.35 36.81 -4.29
C LYS A 647 7.47 37.22 -3.31
N ILE A 648 8.65 37.52 -3.88
CA ILE A 648 9.83 37.97 -3.13
C ILE A 648 9.82 39.51 -3.08
N TYR A 649 9.86 40.09 -1.89
CA TYR A 649 9.77 41.56 -1.70
C TYR A 649 11.09 42.23 -1.29
N VAL A 650 12.19 41.47 -1.27
CA VAL A 650 13.51 41.89 -0.73
C VAL A 650 13.99 43.20 -1.32
N ASN A 651 14.25 43.25 -2.63
CA ASN A 651 14.84 44.45 -3.26
C ASN A 651 14.03 45.75 -3.07
N PRO A 652 12.70 45.79 -3.33
CA PRO A 652 11.93 47.02 -3.15
C PRO A 652 11.83 47.48 -1.68
N ILE A 653 11.65 46.55 -0.74
CA ILE A 653 11.51 46.90 0.69
C ILE A 653 12.86 47.26 1.31
N LEU A 654 13.93 46.54 0.97
CA LEU A 654 15.25 46.75 1.57
C LEU A 654 15.82 48.14 1.27
N SER A 655 15.52 48.74 0.11
CA SER A 655 15.89 50.15 -0.15
C SER A 655 15.21 51.09 0.84
N LEU A 656 13.90 50.92 1.06
CA LEU A 656 13.12 51.72 2.02
C LEU A 656 13.60 51.55 3.47
N ILE A 657 14.09 50.36 3.84
CA ILE A 657 14.73 50.09 5.13
C ILE A 657 16.07 50.84 5.24
N LYS A 658 16.95 50.69 4.24
CA LYS A 658 18.27 51.34 4.18
C LYS A 658 18.18 52.87 4.20
N GLU A 659 17.15 53.42 3.58
CA GLU A 659 16.86 54.86 3.53
C GLU A 659 16.07 55.38 4.75
N GLY A 660 15.68 54.50 5.68
CA GLY A 660 15.01 54.89 6.93
C GLY A 660 13.53 55.30 6.79
N HIS A 661 12.84 54.86 5.72
CA HIS A 661 11.45 55.24 5.44
C HIS A 661 10.39 54.42 6.20
N LEU A 662 10.77 53.32 6.86
CA LEU A 662 9.86 52.37 7.50
C LEU A 662 10.10 52.24 9.02
N LYS A 663 9.01 52.19 9.79
CA LYS A 663 9.02 51.91 11.24
C LYS A 663 8.88 50.42 11.55
N ALA A 664 8.11 49.71 10.74
CA ALA A 664 7.80 48.30 10.90
C ALA A 664 7.38 47.68 9.56
N VAL A 665 7.62 46.38 9.44
CA VAL A 665 7.27 45.54 8.29
C VAL A 665 6.75 44.23 8.85
N ALA A 666 5.56 43.79 8.43
CA ALA A 666 4.97 42.50 8.80
C ALA A 666 4.75 41.65 7.55
N HIS A 667 5.32 40.45 7.54
CA HIS A 667 5.08 39.45 6.51
C HIS A 667 3.84 38.61 6.88
N ILE A 668 2.91 38.47 5.93
CA ILE A 668 1.59 37.90 6.18
C ILE A 668 1.58 36.43 5.75
N THR A 669 1.63 35.55 6.74
CA THR A 669 1.88 34.11 6.56
C THR A 669 0.81 33.27 7.25
N GLY A 670 1.18 32.17 7.93
CA GLY A 670 0.27 31.43 8.80
C GLY A 670 -0.19 32.31 9.96
N GLY A 671 -1.48 32.29 10.27
CA GLY A 671 -2.10 33.27 11.18
C GLY A 671 -2.65 34.52 10.48
N GLY A 672 -2.44 34.64 9.16
CA GLY A 672 -3.03 35.69 8.31
C GLY A 672 -2.68 37.11 8.77
N ILE A 673 -3.53 38.09 8.46
CA ILE A 673 -3.36 39.46 8.97
C ILE A 673 -3.61 39.48 10.49
N THR A 674 -4.53 38.64 10.97
CA THR A 674 -5.00 38.59 12.37
C THR A 674 -3.90 38.34 13.39
N GLU A 675 -2.95 37.44 13.09
CA GLU A 675 -1.89 37.05 14.04
C GLU A 675 -0.49 37.53 13.66
N ASN A 676 -0.23 37.88 12.39
CA ASN A 676 1.09 38.37 11.96
C ASN A 676 1.28 39.86 12.21
N LEU A 677 0.30 40.69 11.85
CA LEU A 677 0.42 42.15 12.02
C LEU A 677 0.63 42.56 13.50
N PRO A 678 -0.04 41.98 14.52
CA PRO A 678 0.22 42.33 15.91
C PRO A 678 1.66 42.11 16.41
N ARG A 679 2.46 41.28 15.72
CA ARG A 679 3.86 40.99 16.11
C ARG A 679 4.78 42.21 16.01
N VAL A 680 4.39 43.23 15.22
CA VAL A 680 5.16 44.47 15.03
C VAL A 680 4.53 45.70 15.69
N LEU A 681 3.44 45.51 16.44
CA LEU A 681 2.70 46.59 17.09
C LEU A 681 2.96 46.62 18.61
N PRO A 682 2.89 47.79 19.26
CA PRO A 682 2.73 47.91 20.71
C PRO A 682 1.43 47.26 21.21
N ASP A 683 1.39 46.83 22.48
CA ASP A 683 0.19 46.19 23.07
C ASP A 683 -1.00 47.14 23.21
N GLY A 684 -0.75 48.45 23.34
CA GLY A 684 -1.78 49.49 23.48
C GLY A 684 -2.44 49.97 22.18
N LEU A 685 -2.10 49.36 21.02
CA LEU A 685 -2.64 49.71 19.71
C LEU A 685 -3.40 48.54 19.07
N VAL A 686 -4.38 48.89 18.24
CA VAL A 686 -5.22 48.00 17.44
C VAL A 686 -5.10 48.41 15.97
N ALA A 687 -4.83 47.46 15.08
CA ALA A 687 -4.92 47.69 13.65
C ALA A 687 -6.38 47.63 13.18
N ARG A 688 -6.86 48.71 12.57
CA ARG A 688 -8.14 48.71 11.86
C ARG A 688 -7.87 48.50 10.38
N ILE A 689 -8.40 47.40 9.85
CA ILE A 689 -8.23 46.95 8.47
C ILE A 689 -9.58 47.06 7.78
N ASP A 690 -9.67 47.82 6.70
CA ASP A 690 -10.89 47.94 5.90
C ASP A 690 -10.74 47.08 4.64
N CYS A 691 -11.49 45.99 4.62
CA CYS A 691 -11.44 44.94 3.60
C CYS A 691 -11.89 45.38 2.20
N SER A 692 -12.50 46.57 2.06
CA SER A 692 -12.88 47.12 0.76
C SER A 692 -11.70 47.74 -0.02
N ASN A 693 -10.56 47.99 0.62
CA ASN A 693 -9.44 48.73 0.02
C ASN A 693 -8.49 47.90 -0.87
N TRP A 694 -8.70 46.58 -1.00
CA TRP A 694 -7.96 45.76 -1.96
C TRP A 694 -8.86 44.68 -2.58
N PRO A 695 -8.65 44.31 -3.85
CA PRO A 695 -9.37 43.21 -4.47
C PRO A 695 -8.86 41.88 -3.89
N ILE A 696 -9.75 41.13 -3.24
CA ILE A 696 -9.46 39.76 -2.77
C ILE A 696 -9.44 38.81 -3.97
N PRO A 697 -8.34 38.08 -4.24
CA PRO A 697 -8.25 37.20 -5.40
C PRO A 697 -9.33 36.09 -5.41
N PRO A 698 -9.85 35.70 -6.60
CA PRO A 698 -10.97 34.75 -6.71
C PRO A 698 -10.78 33.41 -5.99
N ILE A 699 -9.53 32.89 -5.96
CA ILE A 699 -9.17 31.64 -5.26
C ILE A 699 -9.59 31.64 -3.78
N PHE A 700 -9.47 32.78 -3.07
CA PHE A 700 -9.86 32.85 -1.66
C PHE A 700 -11.38 32.81 -1.49
N LYS A 701 -12.13 33.53 -2.33
CA LYS A 701 -13.61 33.49 -2.34
C LYS A 701 -14.12 32.09 -2.67
N TRP A 702 -13.51 31.43 -3.64
CA TRP A 702 -13.87 30.05 -4.02
C TRP A 702 -13.54 29.04 -2.92
N LEU A 703 -12.36 29.12 -2.29
CA LEU A 703 -11.98 28.26 -1.15
C LEU A 703 -12.95 28.42 0.01
N GLN A 704 -13.32 29.67 0.33
CA GLN A 704 -14.30 29.96 1.37
C GLN A 704 -15.65 29.29 1.08
N LYS A 705 -16.18 29.45 -0.15
CA LYS A 705 -17.45 28.86 -0.59
C LYS A 705 -17.40 27.33 -0.58
N MET A 706 -16.34 26.73 -1.11
CA MET A 706 -16.17 25.27 -1.16
C MET A 706 -15.98 24.65 0.22
N GLY A 707 -15.21 25.28 1.10
CA GLY A 707 -14.99 24.79 2.46
C GLY A 707 -16.08 25.16 3.47
N SER A 708 -17.05 26.00 3.09
CA SER A 708 -17.94 26.69 4.03
C SER A 708 -17.16 27.38 5.17
N VAL A 709 -15.99 27.94 4.85
CA VAL A 709 -15.04 28.49 5.82
C VAL A 709 -15.60 29.82 6.37
N LYS A 710 -15.57 29.99 7.69
CA LYS A 710 -15.97 31.26 8.32
C LYS A 710 -14.99 32.38 7.93
N VAL A 711 -15.50 33.60 7.79
CA VAL A 711 -14.70 34.76 7.35
C VAL A 711 -13.52 35.05 8.27
N ASP A 712 -13.74 34.99 9.59
CA ASP A 712 -12.68 35.17 10.60
C ASP A 712 -11.58 34.11 10.44
N GLU A 713 -11.95 32.88 10.09
CA GLU A 713 -11.02 31.77 9.88
C GLU A 713 -10.28 31.92 8.54
N MET A 714 -10.90 32.48 7.50
CA MET A 714 -10.22 32.86 6.26
C MET A 714 -9.12 33.90 6.53
N LEU A 715 -9.45 34.99 7.23
CA LEU A 715 -8.52 36.08 7.57
C LEU A 715 -7.43 35.68 8.58
N ARG A 716 -7.65 34.59 9.31
CA ARG A 716 -6.69 33.97 10.23
C ARG A 716 -5.85 32.88 9.56
N THR A 717 -6.35 32.17 8.56
CA THR A 717 -5.60 31.07 7.92
C THR A 717 -4.79 31.56 6.72
N PHE A 718 -5.33 32.50 5.95
CA PHE A 718 -4.80 32.92 4.67
C PHE A 718 -4.34 34.39 4.66
N ASN A 719 -3.55 34.74 3.63
CA ASN A 719 -3.11 36.11 3.37
C ASN A 719 -4.19 36.98 2.71
N CYS A 720 -5.27 36.36 2.18
CA CYS A 720 -6.41 37.00 1.51
C CYS A 720 -6.04 38.06 0.45
N GLY A 721 -4.90 37.88 -0.23
CA GLY A 721 -4.41 38.79 -1.28
C GLY A 721 -3.35 39.81 -0.82
N ILE A 722 -2.98 39.85 0.47
CA ILE A 722 -1.96 40.78 1.00
C ILE A 722 -0.75 39.98 1.51
N GLY A 723 0.40 40.07 0.84
CA GLY A 723 1.62 39.35 1.24
C GLY A 723 2.45 40.05 2.31
N MET A 724 2.49 41.39 2.30
CA MET A 724 3.26 42.20 3.25
C MET A 724 2.45 43.41 3.71
N ILE A 725 2.69 43.88 4.94
CA ILE A 725 2.18 45.16 5.45
C ILE A 725 3.35 46.02 5.92
N LEU A 726 3.42 47.26 5.42
CA LEU A 726 4.42 48.26 5.81
C LEU A 726 3.79 49.35 6.68
N ILE A 727 4.53 49.81 7.69
CA ILE A 727 4.20 50.99 8.51
C ILE A 727 5.28 52.06 8.23
N PRO A 728 5.00 53.06 7.38
CA PRO A 728 5.98 54.09 7.02
C PRO A 728 6.17 55.13 8.15
N TYR A 729 7.23 55.91 8.05
CA TYR A 729 7.29 57.20 8.74
C TYR A 729 6.33 58.21 8.09
N PRO A 730 5.68 59.11 8.87
CA PRO A 730 4.83 60.16 8.33
C PRO A 730 5.57 61.00 7.28
N GLY A 731 4.96 61.19 6.11
CA GLY A 731 5.56 61.89 4.96
C GLY A 731 6.44 61.00 4.07
N SER A 732 6.61 59.72 4.38
CA SER A 732 7.29 58.75 3.50
C SER A 732 6.33 57.92 2.63
N GLU A 733 5.01 58.09 2.78
CA GLU A 733 3.98 57.24 2.16
C GLU A 733 4.08 57.27 0.64
N GLU A 734 4.17 58.46 0.04
CA GLU A 734 4.25 58.61 -1.42
C GLU A 734 5.49 57.94 -1.99
N LYS A 735 6.66 58.07 -1.32
CA LYS A 735 7.89 57.43 -1.76
C LYS A 735 7.84 55.91 -1.61
N VAL A 736 7.16 55.39 -0.58
CA VAL A 736 6.87 53.94 -0.47
C VAL A 736 6.02 53.47 -1.66
N PHE A 737 4.94 54.17 -2.00
CA PHE A 737 4.10 53.83 -3.17
C PHE A 737 4.87 53.92 -4.49
N GLN A 738 5.70 54.94 -4.69
CA GLN A 738 6.54 55.10 -5.89
C GLN A 738 7.56 53.96 -6.00
N GLN A 739 8.26 53.62 -4.92
CA GLN A 739 9.22 52.52 -4.89
C GLN A 739 8.56 51.19 -5.23
N LEU A 740 7.44 50.84 -4.58
CA LEU A 740 6.71 49.60 -4.85
C LEU A 740 6.22 49.54 -6.31
N SER A 741 5.70 50.64 -6.84
CA SER A 741 5.27 50.74 -8.24
C SER A 741 6.41 50.53 -9.24
N SER A 742 7.62 51.01 -8.93
CA SER A 742 8.80 50.82 -9.81
C SER A 742 9.25 49.36 -9.95
N PHE A 743 8.87 48.49 -9.00
CA PHE A 743 9.07 47.04 -9.04
C PHE A 743 7.80 46.26 -9.48
N SER A 744 6.82 46.95 -10.06
CA SER A 744 5.52 46.37 -10.45
C SER A 744 4.81 45.64 -9.30
N LEU A 745 4.88 46.20 -8.10
CA LEU A 745 4.12 45.73 -6.93
C LEU A 745 2.87 46.59 -6.75
N HIS A 746 1.70 45.97 -6.85
CA HIS A 746 0.44 46.59 -6.43
C HIS A 746 0.41 46.70 -4.90
N SER A 747 -0.01 47.86 -4.41
CA SER A 747 -0.05 48.18 -2.98
C SER A 747 -1.22 49.10 -2.66
N PHE A 748 -1.78 48.94 -1.46
CA PHE A 748 -3.07 49.49 -1.05
C PHE A 748 -2.97 50.16 0.32
N LYS A 749 -3.76 51.20 0.56
CA LYS A 749 -3.96 51.75 1.92
C LYS A 749 -5.03 50.91 2.60
N ILE A 750 -4.61 49.89 3.35
CA ILE A 750 -5.53 48.89 3.90
C ILE A 750 -6.13 49.29 5.26
N GLY A 751 -5.61 50.34 5.90
CA GLY A 751 -6.06 50.72 7.23
C GLY A 751 -5.11 51.64 7.99
N GLN A 752 -5.34 51.77 9.29
CA GLN A 752 -4.54 52.59 10.21
C GLN A 752 -4.55 52.03 11.64
N LEU A 753 -3.59 52.47 12.47
CA LEU A 753 -3.56 52.14 13.89
C LEU A 753 -4.43 53.07 14.73
N THR A 754 -5.24 52.50 15.61
CA THR A 754 -6.00 53.23 16.64
C THR A 754 -5.62 52.75 18.04
N ARG A 755 -5.85 53.57 19.06
CA ARG A 755 -5.64 53.18 20.46
C ARG A 755 -6.61 52.07 20.88
N LYS A 756 -6.12 51.16 21.72
CA LYS A 756 -6.93 50.12 22.38
C LYS A 756 -7.82 50.72 23.48
N PHE A 757 -9.08 50.31 23.55
CA PHE A 757 -10.09 50.81 24.49
C PHE A 757 -10.26 49.93 25.74
N ASP A 758 -10.03 48.62 25.63
CA ASP A 758 -10.12 47.63 26.72
C ASP A 758 -9.03 46.55 26.53
N ASP A 759 -8.48 46.01 27.61
CA ASP A 759 -7.45 44.96 27.55
C ASP A 759 -7.93 43.68 26.86
N ARG A 760 -9.24 43.44 26.83
CA ARG A 760 -9.88 42.30 26.14
C ARG A 760 -10.09 42.52 24.64
N GLU A 761 -9.84 43.72 24.14
CA GLU A 761 -10.01 44.05 22.71
C GLU A 761 -8.98 43.31 21.84
N THR A 762 -9.43 42.80 20.69
CA THR A 762 -8.57 42.14 19.70
C THR A 762 -7.57 43.12 19.10
N ARG A 763 -6.34 42.67 18.82
CA ARG A 763 -5.25 43.51 18.29
C ARG A 763 -5.42 43.87 16.80
N VAL A 764 -6.35 43.21 16.11
CA VAL A 764 -6.82 43.53 14.76
C VAL A 764 -8.35 43.63 14.79
N LYS A 765 -8.91 44.58 14.04
CA LYS A 765 -10.35 44.73 13.77
C LYS A 765 -10.57 44.91 12.28
N TYR A 766 -11.51 44.14 11.74
CA TYR A 766 -11.89 44.18 10.33
C TYR A 766 -13.17 45.00 10.14
N GLU A 767 -13.12 45.91 9.18
CA GLU A 767 -14.21 46.76 8.72
C GLU A 767 -14.57 46.33 7.28
N ASN A 768 -15.84 46.47 6.89
CA ASN A 768 -16.39 46.01 5.60
C ASN A 768 -16.13 44.53 5.27
N ILE A 769 -16.14 43.66 6.30
CA ILE A 769 -15.84 42.23 6.20
C ILE A 769 -16.79 41.44 5.26
N HIS A 770 -17.93 42.02 4.89
CA HIS A 770 -18.90 41.42 3.96
C HIS A 770 -18.41 41.39 2.50
N GLU A 771 -17.43 42.20 2.12
CA GLU A 771 -16.75 42.16 0.81
C GLU A 771 -16.02 40.82 0.55
N LEU A 772 -15.72 40.06 1.61
CA LEU A 772 -15.25 38.67 1.53
C LEU A 772 -16.41 37.68 1.32
N ILE A 773 -17.59 37.97 1.86
CA ILE A 773 -18.76 37.06 1.88
C ILE A 773 -19.49 37.07 0.53
N ASP A 774 -19.48 38.20 -0.17
CA ASP A 774 -20.35 38.39 -1.33
C ASP A 774 -19.81 37.73 -2.61
N TYR A 775 -20.50 36.65 -3.01
CA TYR A 775 -20.72 36.31 -4.41
C TYR A 775 -22.04 35.54 -4.56
N SER A 776 -22.96 36.11 -5.34
CA SER A 776 -24.30 35.60 -5.64
C SER A 776 -24.30 34.20 -6.26
N GLU A 777 -25.47 33.55 -6.27
CA GLU A 777 -25.63 32.16 -6.76
C GLU A 777 -25.60 32.03 -8.29
N ASP A 778 -25.56 33.13 -9.04
CA ASP A 778 -25.93 33.17 -10.47
C ASP A 778 -24.80 32.94 -11.49
N ASP A 779 -23.52 32.88 -11.09
CA ASP A 779 -22.40 32.62 -12.01
C ASP A 779 -21.58 31.40 -11.58
N ILE A 780 -21.86 30.26 -12.22
CA ILE A 780 -20.95 29.20 -12.72
C ILE A 780 -21.83 28.09 -13.35
N ALA A 781 -21.53 27.74 -14.60
CA ALA A 781 -22.34 26.95 -15.53
C ALA A 781 -23.24 25.83 -14.95
N ASP A 782 -24.50 25.85 -15.39
CA ASP A 782 -25.56 24.86 -15.10
C ASP A 782 -25.17 23.42 -15.52
N HIS A 783 -25.03 22.55 -14.52
CA HIS A 783 -25.05 21.10 -14.71
C HIS A 783 -26.43 20.58 -14.31
N ARG A 784 -27.34 20.47 -15.28
CA ARG A 784 -28.68 19.88 -15.10
C ARG A 784 -28.64 18.55 -14.37
N ARG A 785 -29.07 18.56 -13.11
CA ARG A 785 -29.23 17.36 -12.27
C ARG A 785 -30.51 16.61 -12.64
N VAL A 786 -30.51 15.32 -12.33
CA VAL A 786 -31.65 14.40 -12.41
C VAL A 786 -32.51 14.56 -11.18
N ASN A 787 -33.80 14.84 -11.34
CA ASN A 787 -34.73 14.91 -10.22
C ASN A 787 -35.06 13.50 -9.73
N VAL A 788 -34.80 13.24 -8.44
CA VAL A 788 -34.98 11.92 -7.82
C VAL A 788 -36.09 11.98 -6.78
N ALA A 789 -37.05 11.06 -6.89
CA ALA A 789 -38.03 10.79 -5.83
C ALA A 789 -37.63 9.54 -5.04
N ILE A 790 -37.80 9.57 -3.72
CA ILE A 790 -37.59 8.39 -2.86
C ILE A 790 -38.92 7.92 -2.28
N LEU A 791 -39.25 6.65 -2.48
CA LEU A 791 -40.45 6.02 -1.93
C LEU A 791 -40.08 5.17 -0.70
N ILE A 792 -40.81 5.36 0.41
CA ILE A 792 -40.54 4.71 1.70
C ILE A 792 -41.81 4.17 2.38
N SER A 793 -41.64 3.16 3.25
CA SER A 793 -42.68 2.73 4.20
C SER A 793 -42.25 2.80 5.67
N GLY A 794 -40.96 2.98 5.97
CA GLY A 794 -40.40 2.70 7.29
C GLY A 794 -39.52 3.82 7.88
N ARG A 795 -38.42 3.41 8.54
CA ARG A 795 -37.51 4.33 9.25
C ARG A 795 -36.67 5.22 8.34
N GLY A 796 -36.54 4.89 7.05
CA GLY A 796 -35.83 5.72 6.07
C GLY A 796 -34.30 5.70 6.20
N SER A 797 -33.68 4.61 6.66
CA SER A 797 -32.22 4.51 6.78
C SER A 797 -31.52 4.67 5.42
N ASN A 798 -31.92 3.87 4.41
CA ASN A 798 -31.41 4.00 3.04
C ASN A 798 -31.72 5.37 2.42
N MET A 799 -32.93 5.91 2.66
CA MET A 799 -33.33 7.25 2.20
C MET A 799 -32.39 8.36 2.72
N LYS A 800 -31.92 8.28 3.97
CA LYS A 800 -30.97 9.24 4.53
C LYS A 800 -29.70 9.33 3.68
N TYR A 801 -29.07 8.20 3.35
CA TYR A 801 -27.81 8.19 2.59
C TYR A 801 -28.00 8.59 1.12
N LEU A 802 -29.15 8.29 0.52
CA LEU A 802 -29.52 8.83 -0.81
C LEU A 802 -29.62 10.36 -0.79
N ILE A 803 -30.29 10.93 0.22
CA ILE A 803 -30.40 12.39 0.42
C ILE A 803 -29.01 13.01 0.66
N GLU A 804 -28.18 12.41 1.51
CA GLU A 804 -26.82 12.90 1.80
C GLU A 804 -25.92 12.87 0.56
N LYS A 805 -25.94 11.78 -0.23
CA LYS A 805 -25.22 11.68 -1.51
C LYS A 805 -25.65 12.78 -2.49
N SER A 806 -26.96 13.03 -2.59
CA SER A 806 -27.50 14.04 -3.53
C SER A 806 -27.08 15.49 -3.23
N ARG A 807 -26.56 15.77 -2.02
CA ARG A 807 -26.10 17.10 -1.60
C ARG A 807 -24.67 17.40 -2.04
N TYR A 808 -23.88 16.40 -2.44
CA TYR A 808 -22.54 16.65 -2.92
C TYR A 808 -22.55 17.52 -4.18
N ARG A 809 -21.60 18.45 -4.32
CA ARG A 809 -21.57 19.41 -5.45
C ARG A 809 -21.54 18.70 -6.81
N LYS A 810 -20.83 17.56 -6.89
CA LYS A 810 -20.70 16.70 -8.07
C LYS A 810 -21.80 15.63 -8.21
N SER A 811 -22.83 15.64 -7.35
CA SER A 811 -24.00 14.79 -7.50
C SER A 811 -24.71 15.08 -8.83
N HIS A 812 -24.98 14.03 -9.58
CA HIS A 812 -25.86 14.07 -10.76
C HIS A 812 -27.33 14.09 -10.34
N CYS A 813 -27.63 13.89 -9.06
CA CYS A 813 -28.97 13.77 -8.49
C CYS A 813 -29.40 15.03 -7.72
N ASN A 814 -30.69 15.33 -7.79
CA ASN A 814 -31.40 16.28 -6.95
C ASN A 814 -32.58 15.54 -6.29
N VAL A 815 -32.50 15.16 -5.01
CA VAL A 815 -33.62 14.50 -4.34
C VAL A 815 -34.70 15.53 -4.03
N CYS A 816 -35.74 15.57 -4.87
CA CYS A 816 -36.75 16.62 -4.88
C CYS A 816 -38.01 16.29 -4.05
N VAL A 817 -38.24 15.01 -3.71
CA VAL A 817 -39.38 14.59 -2.88
C VAL A 817 -39.17 13.21 -2.24
N VAL A 818 -39.68 13.05 -1.02
CA VAL A 818 -39.89 11.75 -0.37
C VAL A 818 -41.38 11.46 -0.28
N ILE A 819 -41.83 10.35 -0.87
CA ILE A 819 -43.23 9.91 -0.82
C ILE A 819 -43.36 8.70 0.11
N SER A 820 -44.21 8.81 1.14
CA SER A 820 -44.48 7.72 2.08
C SER A 820 -45.90 7.19 1.92
N ASN A 821 -46.06 5.86 1.93
CA ASN A 821 -47.38 5.22 1.99
C ASN A 821 -47.96 5.14 3.42
N ILE A 822 -47.19 5.59 4.42
CA ILE A 822 -47.57 5.67 5.84
C ILE A 822 -47.31 7.11 6.33
N PRO A 823 -48.35 7.91 6.65
CA PRO A 823 -48.19 9.33 6.96
C PRO A 823 -47.21 9.64 8.09
N ASP A 824 -47.26 8.85 9.16
CA ASP A 824 -46.46 9.06 10.38
C ASP A 824 -45.21 8.18 10.44
N ALA A 825 -44.73 7.68 9.29
CA ALA A 825 -43.49 6.91 9.24
C ALA A 825 -42.29 7.75 9.74
N PRO A 826 -41.38 7.21 10.58
CA PRO A 826 -40.24 7.97 11.09
C PRO A 826 -39.34 8.54 9.98
N GLY A 827 -39.25 7.88 8.81
CA GLY A 827 -38.54 8.40 7.65
C GLY A 827 -39.10 9.72 7.10
N VAL A 828 -40.41 10.00 7.25
CA VAL A 828 -41.02 11.28 6.85
C VAL A 828 -40.52 12.42 7.73
N GLN A 829 -40.43 12.20 9.04
CA GLN A 829 -39.90 13.18 9.99
C GLN A 829 -38.40 13.43 9.73
N LEU A 830 -37.64 12.39 9.42
CA LEU A 830 -36.23 12.48 9.04
C LEU A 830 -36.02 13.23 7.72
N ALA A 831 -36.83 12.99 6.69
CA ALA A 831 -36.73 13.72 5.42
C ALA A 831 -36.99 15.23 5.62
N ARG A 832 -37.99 15.59 6.43
CA ARG A 832 -38.25 17.00 6.81
C ARG A 832 -37.11 17.62 7.60
N SER A 833 -36.51 16.91 8.56
CA SER A 833 -35.39 17.44 9.34
C SER A 833 -34.11 17.61 8.51
N LEU A 834 -33.96 16.85 7.42
CA LEU A 834 -32.93 17.06 6.42
C LEU A 834 -33.24 18.24 5.48
N GLY A 835 -34.50 18.69 5.38
CA GLY A 835 -34.94 19.77 4.49
C GLY A 835 -35.34 19.29 3.08
N VAL A 836 -35.90 18.09 2.97
CA VAL A 836 -36.47 17.57 1.71
C VAL A 836 -38.00 17.57 1.80
N ASP A 837 -38.66 17.95 0.71
CA ASP A 837 -40.12 17.91 0.58
C ASP A 837 -40.68 16.51 0.81
N THR A 838 -41.81 16.42 1.50
CA THR A 838 -42.44 15.12 1.83
C THR A 838 -43.92 15.09 1.48
N VAL A 839 -44.37 14.01 0.84
CA VAL A 839 -45.79 13.74 0.60
C VAL A 839 -46.22 12.43 1.26
N ALA A 840 -47.34 12.46 1.96
CA ALA A 840 -47.95 11.28 2.58
C ALA A 840 -49.18 10.85 1.79
N ILE A 841 -49.14 9.67 1.18
CA ILE A 841 -50.26 9.11 0.40
C ILE A 841 -50.66 7.78 1.06
N PRO A 842 -51.69 7.74 1.92
CA PRO A 842 -52.11 6.50 2.56
C PRO A 842 -52.51 5.43 1.54
N HIS A 843 -52.13 4.17 1.79
CA HIS A 843 -52.54 3.07 0.92
C HIS A 843 -54.04 2.77 1.09
N GLY A 844 -54.82 2.96 0.01
CA GLY A 844 -56.25 2.69 -0.03
C GLY A 844 -56.60 1.24 -0.44
N LYS A 845 -57.91 0.93 -0.52
CA LYS A 845 -58.39 -0.37 -1.02
C LYS A 845 -58.18 -0.56 -2.52
N ASP A 846 -58.09 0.53 -3.28
CA ASP A 846 -57.80 0.53 -4.72
C ASP A 846 -56.32 0.85 -4.94
N ARG A 847 -55.59 -0.11 -5.52
CA ARG A 847 -54.16 0.03 -5.86
C ARG A 847 -53.93 1.01 -6.99
N LYS A 848 -54.81 1.04 -8.00
CA LYS A 848 -54.67 1.94 -9.16
C LYS A 848 -54.87 3.39 -8.76
N GLU A 849 -55.88 3.67 -7.95
CA GLU A 849 -56.12 5.03 -7.43
C GLU A 849 -55.01 5.51 -6.49
N PHE A 850 -54.36 4.60 -5.76
CA PHE A 850 -53.18 4.89 -4.96
C PHE A 850 -51.95 5.23 -5.84
N GLU A 851 -51.66 4.40 -6.84
CA GLU A 851 -50.52 4.59 -7.76
C GLU A 851 -50.72 5.80 -8.70
N ARG A 852 -51.96 6.14 -9.07
CA ARG A 852 -52.31 7.36 -9.81
C ARG A 852 -52.00 8.63 -9.02
N LYS A 853 -52.20 8.62 -7.70
CA LYS A 853 -51.83 9.75 -6.82
C LYS A 853 -50.33 9.91 -6.70
N ILE A 854 -49.60 8.80 -6.57
CA ILE A 854 -48.12 8.83 -6.60
C ILE A 854 -47.64 9.41 -7.93
N THR A 855 -48.13 8.89 -9.06
CA THR A 855 -47.76 9.34 -10.40
C THR A 855 -47.97 10.85 -10.59
N LYS A 856 -49.11 11.38 -10.14
CA LYS A 856 -49.39 12.83 -10.19
C LYS A 856 -48.37 13.68 -9.43
N GLU A 857 -47.91 13.24 -8.25
CA GLU A 857 -46.90 13.96 -7.46
C GLU A 857 -45.49 13.86 -8.06
N LEU A 858 -45.19 12.76 -8.74
CA LEU A 858 -43.92 12.56 -9.45
C LEU A 858 -43.86 13.44 -10.72
N GLU A 859 -44.94 13.44 -11.50
CA GLU A 859 -45.08 14.27 -12.71
C GLU A 859 -45.12 15.77 -12.38
N SER A 860 -45.76 16.19 -11.28
CA SER A 860 -45.80 17.61 -10.87
C SER A 860 -44.47 18.18 -10.40
N ARG A 861 -43.44 17.33 -10.28
CA ARG A 861 -42.09 17.65 -9.78
C ARG A 861 -40.99 17.29 -10.78
N ASP A 862 -41.38 17.02 -12.04
CA ASP A 862 -40.49 16.62 -13.13
C ASP A 862 -39.50 15.52 -12.70
N VAL A 863 -40.00 14.45 -12.06
CA VAL A 863 -39.16 13.34 -11.56
C VAL A 863 -38.64 12.48 -12.70
N ASP A 864 -37.35 12.18 -12.63
CA ASP A 864 -36.61 11.43 -13.65
C ASP A 864 -36.24 10.01 -13.21
N LEU A 865 -36.05 9.82 -11.90
CA LEU A 865 -35.61 8.57 -11.28
C LEU A 865 -36.35 8.35 -9.95
N ILE A 866 -36.82 7.13 -9.72
CA ILE A 866 -37.58 6.71 -8.55
C ILE A 866 -36.76 5.66 -7.78
N CYS A 867 -36.40 5.97 -6.54
CA CYS A 867 -35.67 5.06 -5.66
C CYS A 867 -36.63 4.43 -4.62
N LEU A 868 -36.82 3.11 -4.67
CA LEU A 868 -37.56 2.38 -3.65
C LEU A 868 -36.61 2.06 -2.48
N ALA A 869 -36.73 2.80 -1.38
CA ALA A 869 -35.85 2.70 -0.21
C ALA A 869 -36.58 2.04 0.98
N GLY A 870 -36.88 0.74 0.84
CA GLY A 870 -37.71 0.01 1.80
C GLY A 870 -39.20 0.36 1.64
N PHE A 871 -39.68 0.33 0.40
CA PHE A 871 -41.09 0.54 0.06
C PHE A 871 -41.83 -0.81 0.04
N MET A 872 -42.55 -1.11 1.12
CA MET A 872 -43.12 -2.44 1.41
C MET A 872 -44.44 -2.71 0.64
N ARG A 873 -44.55 -2.25 -0.62
CA ARG A 873 -45.71 -2.46 -1.51
C ARG A 873 -45.23 -2.95 -2.88
N VAL A 874 -45.88 -3.97 -3.40
CA VAL A 874 -45.76 -4.37 -4.81
C VAL A 874 -46.53 -3.35 -5.66
N LEU A 875 -45.87 -2.76 -6.65
CA LEU A 875 -46.48 -1.85 -7.64
C LEU A 875 -47.28 -2.64 -8.69
N THR A 876 -48.26 -2.05 -9.37
CA THR A 876 -48.92 -2.73 -10.51
C THR A 876 -48.07 -2.63 -11.77
N GLY A 877 -48.27 -3.57 -12.70
CA GLY A 877 -47.61 -3.52 -14.02
C GLY A 877 -47.92 -2.23 -14.80
N GLU A 878 -49.10 -1.63 -14.59
CA GLU A 878 -49.45 -0.33 -15.17
C GLU A 878 -48.49 0.79 -14.73
N PHE A 879 -48.17 0.86 -13.42
CA PHE A 879 -47.21 1.83 -12.89
C PHE A 879 -45.77 1.51 -13.32
N VAL A 880 -45.36 0.23 -13.28
CA VAL A 880 -44.01 -0.20 -13.69
C VAL A 880 -43.78 0.02 -15.18
N ASN A 881 -44.81 -0.14 -16.02
CA ASN A 881 -44.76 0.15 -17.45
C ASN A 881 -44.73 1.65 -17.76
N HIS A 882 -45.41 2.49 -16.97
CA HIS A 882 -45.38 3.96 -17.10
C HIS A 882 -43.99 4.54 -16.79
N TRP A 883 -43.36 4.05 -15.71
CA TRP A 883 -42.03 4.47 -15.25
C TRP A 883 -40.93 3.45 -15.60
N ARG A 884 -41.04 2.77 -16.75
CA ARG A 884 -40.08 1.74 -17.18
C ARG A 884 -38.66 2.33 -17.24
N ASP A 885 -37.68 1.58 -16.74
CA ASP A 885 -36.26 1.94 -16.65
C ASP A 885 -35.95 3.19 -15.79
N GLN A 886 -36.96 3.72 -15.08
CA GLN A 886 -36.87 4.87 -14.18
C GLN A 886 -37.09 4.49 -12.70
N ILE A 887 -37.36 3.22 -12.38
CA ILE A 887 -37.51 2.76 -10.99
C ILE A 887 -36.37 1.81 -10.62
N ILE A 888 -35.61 2.14 -9.57
CA ILE A 888 -34.60 1.26 -8.96
C ILE A 888 -34.97 0.90 -7.52
N ASN A 889 -34.65 -0.33 -7.11
CA ASN A 889 -34.94 -0.88 -5.80
C ASN A 889 -33.67 -1.49 -5.17
N ILE A 890 -33.56 -1.39 -3.83
CA ILE A 890 -32.58 -2.13 -3.02
C ILE A 890 -33.28 -3.31 -2.35
N HIS A 891 -32.71 -4.51 -2.52
CA HIS A 891 -33.24 -5.76 -1.96
C HIS A 891 -32.22 -6.41 -1.03
N PRO A 892 -32.59 -6.85 0.20
CA PRO A 892 -31.67 -7.39 1.20
C PRO A 892 -31.30 -8.88 0.95
N SER A 893 -30.92 -9.21 -0.29
CA SER A 893 -30.33 -10.49 -0.67
C SER A 893 -29.55 -10.38 -1.98
N ILE A 894 -28.77 -11.41 -2.31
CA ILE A 894 -28.21 -11.63 -3.66
C ILE A 894 -29.29 -12.25 -4.54
N LEU A 895 -29.93 -11.44 -5.38
CA LEU A 895 -30.85 -11.94 -6.40
C LEU A 895 -30.11 -12.78 -7.44
N PRO A 896 -30.72 -13.84 -7.99
CA PRO A 896 -32.11 -14.28 -7.79
C PRO A 896 -32.32 -15.22 -6.59
N SER A 897 -31.35 -15.41 -5.69
CA SER A 897 -31.31 -16.51 -4.70
C SER A 897 -32.47 -16.50 -3.70
N PHE A 898 -32.82 -15.34 -3.14
CA PHE A 898 -33.97 -15.18 -2.23
C PHE A 898 -34.75 -13.92 -2.61
N LYS A 899 -35.89 -14.11 -3.28
CA LYS A 899 -36.85 -13.04 -3.64
C LYS A 899 -37.85 -12.78 -2.51
N GLY A 900 -38.45 -11.60 -2.49
CA GLY A 900 -39.59 -11.24 -1.64
C GLY A 900 -39.22 -10.80 -0.22
N ALA A 901 -40.26 -10.40 0.53
CA ALA A 901 -40.13 -9.64 1.78
C ALA A 901 -39.45 -10.38 2.97
N HIS A 902 -39.16 -11.68 2.83
CA HIS A 902 -38.56 -12.51 3.90
C HIS A 902 -37.13 -12.98 3.57
N ALA A 903 -36.48 -12.41 2.55
CA ALA A 903 -35.21 -12.89 2.01
C ALA A 903 -34.08 -13.10 3.05
N VAL A 904 -34.00 -12.28 4.10
CA VAL A 904 -33.03 -12.44 5.20
C VAL A 904 -33.35 -13.68 6.05
N GLN A 905 -34.62 -13.90 6.39
CA GLN A 905 -35.05 -15.11 7.10
C GLN A 905 -34.84 -16.35 6.26
N ASP A 906 -35.12 -16.27 4.96
CA ASP A 906 -35.06 -17.43 4.06
C ASP A 906 -33.60 -17.83 3.77
N ALA A 907 -32.66 -16.87 3.72
CA ALA A 907 -31.22 -17.14 3.73
C ALA A 907 -30.79 -17.89 5.02
N LEU A 908 -31.24 -17.45 6.19
CA LEU A 908 -30.94 -18.12 7.47
C LEU A 908 -31.55 -19.53 7.53
N LYS A 909 -32.82 -19.70 7.12
CA LYS A 909 -33.50 -21.01 7.05
C LYS A 909 -32.79 -21.97 6.08
N ALA A 910 -32.32 -21.47 4.95
CA ALA A 910 -31.55 -22.22 3.96
C ALA A 910 -30.12 -22.57 4.41
N LYS A 911 -29.64 -21.98 5.52
CA LYS A 911 -28.29 -22.17 6.08
C LYS A 911 -27.17 -21.90 5.06
N VAL A 912 -27.38 -20.93 4.18
CA VAL A 912 -26.33 -20.48 3.26
C VAL A 912 -25.22 -19.76 4.03
N LYS A 913 -23.99 -19.80 3.52
CA LYS A 913 -22.85 -19.12 4.14
C LYS A 913 -22.65 -17.69 3.67
N VAL A 914 -23.34 -17.30 2.61
CA VAL A 914 -23.28 -15.96 2.01
C VAL A 914 -24.69 -15.48 1.66
N THR A 915 -24.92 -14.19 1.87
CA THR A 915 -26.05 -13.41 1.37
C THR A 915 -25.52 -12.03 0.97
N GLY A 916 -26.35 -11.00 0.92
CA GLY A 916 -25.91 -9.68 0.52
C GLY A 916 -27.05 -8.70 0.34
N CYS A 917 -26.85 -7.71 -0.53
CA CYS A 917 -27.91 -6.88 -1.07
C CYS A 917 -27.72 -6.66 -2.57
N THR A 918 -28.84 -6.39 -3.26
CA THR A 918 -28.90 -6.18 -4.71
C THR A 918 -29.60 -4.87 -5.02
N VAL A 919 -28.99 -4.00 -5.82
CA VAL A 919 -29.70 -2.90 -6.49
C VAL A 919 -30.09 -3.37 -7.88
N HIS A 920 -31.34 -3.19 -8.28
CA HIS A 920 -31.86 -3.61 -9.57
C HIS A 920 -32.94 -2.64 -10.09
N TYR A 921 -33.19 -2.64 -11.40
CA TYR A 921 -34.40 -2.03 -11.96
C TYR A 921 -35.64 -2.81 -11.55
N VAL A 922 -36.78 -2.14 -11.38
CA VAL A 922 -38.05 -2.81 -11.04
C VAL A 922 -38.74 -3.33 -12.30
N ALA A 923 -39.17 -4.59 -12.25
CA ALA A 923 -39.97 -5.26 -13.29
C ALA A 923 -41.36 -5.64 -12.74
N GLU A 924 -42.26 -6.10 -13.61
CA GLU A 924 -43.61 -6.52 -13.18
C GLU A 924 -43.57 -7.78 -12.29
N GLU A 925 -42.65 -8.70 -12.58
CA GLU A 925 -42.35 -9.80 -11.66
C GLU A 925 -41.44 -9.30 -10.54
N VAL A 926 -41.83 -9.60 -9.30
CA VAL A 926 -41.11 -9.22 -8.08
C VAL A 926 -39.66 -9.69 -8.15
N ASP A 927 -38.75 -8.76 -7.90
CA ASP A 927 -37.29 -8.96 -7.84
C ASP A 927 -36.71 -9.69 -9.08
N ALA A 928 -37.26 -9.41 -10.26
CA ALA A 928 -36.87 -10.03 -11.54
C ALA A 928 -36.22 -9.08 -12.55
N GLY A 929 -36.12 -7.78 -12.25
CA GLY A 929 -35.52 -6.80 -13.16
C GLY A 929 -34.00 -6.84 -13.20
N GLU A 930 -33.42 -6.14 -14.18
CA GLU A 930 -31.98 -6.13 -14.44
C GLU A 930 -31.17 -5.67 -13.21
N ILE A 931 -30.19 -6.48 -12.82
CA ILE A 931 -29.31 -6.25 -11.68
C ILE A 931 -28.29 -5.18 -12.05
N LEU A 932 -28.26 -4.09 -11.26
CA LEU A 932 -27.34 -2.97 -11.45
C LEU A 932 -26.06 -3.12 -10.63
N ALA A 933 -26.17 -3.62 -9.39
CA ALA A 933 -25.01 -3.94 -8.55
C ALA A 933 -25.39 -4.90 -7.41
N GLN A 934 -24.41 -5.62 -6.87
CA GLN A 934 -24.57 -6.49 -5.71
C GLN A 934 -23.38 -6.36 -4.75
N ALA A 935 -23.64 -6.46 -3.44
CA ALA A 935 -22.63 -6.64 -2.40
C ALA A 935 -22.80 -8.01 -1.75
N VAL A 936 -21.70 -8.71 -1.46
CA VAL A 936 -21.70 -10.06 -0.85
C VAL A 936 -21.24 -9.97 0.60
N ILE A 937 -21.95 -10.68 1.49
CA ILE A 937 -21.76 -10.66 2.94
C ILE A 937 -21.77 -12.10 3.46
N THR A 938 -20.83 -12.42 4.35
CA THR A 938 -20.75 -13.73 5.03
C THR A 938 -21.75 -13.79 6.18
N ILE A 939 -22.49 -14.90 6.28
CA ILE A 939 -23.34 -15.21 7.43
C ILE A 939 -22.49 -15.95 8.46
N GLU A 940 -22.36 -15.38 9.65
CA GLU A 940 -21.60 -15.97 10.75
C GLU A 940 -22.42 -17.03 11.50
N PRO A 941 -21.80 -18.03 12.17
CA PRO A 941 -22.52 -19.11 12.86
C PRO A 941 -23.51 -18.67 13.94
N ASN A 942 -23.35 -17.45 14.46
CA ASN A 942 -24.16 -16.86 15.52
C ASN A 942 -25.08 -15.73 15.02
N ASP A 943 -25.16 -15.49 13.71
CA ASP A 943 -26.05 -14.45 13.16
C ASP A 943 -27.52 -14.85 13.29
N ASP A 944 -28.31 -13.94 13.86
CA ASP A 944 -29.77 -13.96 13.82
C ASP A 944 -30.31 -12.99 12.76
N GLU A 945 -31.63 -12.94 12.59
CA GLU A 945 -32.26 -12.06 11.58
C GLU A 945 -31.92 -10.58 11.80
N SER A 946 -31.82 -10.13 13.06
CA SER A 946 -31.57 -8.72 13.40
C SER A 946 -30.13 -8.30 13.09
N SER A 947 -29.17 -9.11 13.55
CA SER A 947 -27.73 -8.91 13.33
C SER A 947 -27.34 -9.06 11.86
N LEU A 948 -27.90 -10.04 11.15
CA LEU A 948 -27.70 -10.18 9.70
C LEU A 948 -28.32 -9.01 8.93
N HIS A 949 -29.54 -8.57 9.26
CA HIS A 949 -30.17 -7.42 8.63
C HIS A 949 -29.36 -6.12 8.87
N ALA A 950 -28.76 -5.95 10.06
CA ALA A 950 -27.88 -4.82 10.34
C ALA A 950 -26.58 -4.85 9.50
N LYS A 951 -25.95 -6.03 9.34
CA LYS A 951 -24.79 -6.22 8.43
C LYS A 951 -25.14 -5.90 6.98
N ILE A 952 -26.31 -6.33 6.50
CA ILE A 952 -26.82 -6.04 5.16
C ILE A 952 -27.01 -4.53 4.98
N GLN A 953 -27.66 -3.85 5.93
CA GLN A 953 -27.89 -2.39 5.86
C GLN A 953 -26.61 -1.56 5.72
N LEU A 954 -25.51 -1.92 6.38
CA LEU A 954 -24.22 -1.22 6.21
C LEU A 954 -23.75 -1.19 4.75
N HIS A 955 -24.02 -2.26 4.00
CA HIS A 955 -23.69 -2.36 2.59
C HIS A 955 -24.74 -1.66 1.70
N GLU A 956 -26.03 -1.76 2.03
CA GLU A 956 -27.11 -1.00 1.37
C GLU A 956 -26.85 0.51 1.39
N HIS A 957 -26.46 1.06 2.55
CA HIS A 957 -26.13 2.47 2.74
C HIS A 957 -24.97 2.96 1.84
N THR A 958 -24.14 2.05 1.34
CA THR A 958 -22.99 2.36 0.47
C THR A 958 -23.33 2.11 -1.00
N ILE A 959 -23.87 0.93 -1.33
CA ILE A 959 -24.09 0.53 -2.73
C ILE A 959 -25.25 1.29 -3.40
N PHE A 960 -26.32 1.59 -2.66
CA PHE A 960 -27.52 2.17 -3.26
C PHE A 960 -27.31 3.62 -3.72
N PRO A 961 -26.64 4.51 -2.95
CA PRO A 961 -26.32 5.85 -3.44
C PRO A 961 -25.32 5.90 -4.61
N GLU A 962 -24.36 4.97 -4.70
CA GLU A 962 -23.47 4.90 -5.88
C GLU A 962 -24.22 4.44 -7.14
N VAL A 963 -25.16 3.50 -7.03
CA VAL A 963 -25.99 3.09 -8.17
C VAL A 963 -26.94 4.22 -8.60
N MET A 964 -27.52 4.96 -7.65
CA MET A 964 -28.34 6.14 -7.95
C MET A 964 -27.58 7.18 -8.80
N GLU A 965 -26.33 7.51 -8.42
CA GLU A 965 -25.46 8.39 -9.22
C GLU A 965 -25.18 7.85 -10.63
N ASN A 966 -24.84 6.57 -10.74
CA ASN A 966 -24.51 5.96 -12.03
C ASN A 966 -25.72 5.93 -12.98
N VAL A 967 -26.93 5.68 -12.45
CA VAL A 967 -28.19 5.74 -13.23
C VAL A 967 -28.51 7.19 -13.61
N ALA A 968 -28.37 8.16 -12.70
CA ALA A 968 -28.57 9.56 -13.01
C ALA A 968 -27.60 10.07 -14.10
N LYS A 969 -26.33 9.69 -14.02
CA LYS A 969 -25.33 9.98 -15.06
C LYS A 969 -25.72 9.39 -16.43
N LYS A 970 -26.26 8.16 -16.45
CA LYS A 970 -26.80 7.52 -17.67
C LYS A 970 -28.01 8.30 -18.24
N ILE A 971 -28.90 8.79 -17.39
CA ILE A 971 -30.05 9.64 -17.78
C ILE A 971 -29.56 10.96 -18.42
N ILE A 972 -28.60 11.66 -17.81
CA ILE A 972 -28.02 12.90 -18.36
C ILE A 972 -27.35 12.64 -19.72
N LEU A 973 -26.55 11.57 -19.83
CA LEU A 973 -25.88 11.21 -21.09
C LEU A 973 -26.87 10.87 -22.22
N ASN A 974 -28.05 10.36 -21.90
CA ASN A 974 -29.12 10.10 -22.87
C ASN A 974 -29.95 11.34 -23.22
N ARG A 975 -29.96 12.39 -22.38
CA ARG A 975 -30.61 13.68 -22.67
C ARG A 975 -29.81 14.59 -23.60
N ASN A 976 -28.51 14.33 -23.72
CA ASN A 976 -27.57 15.09 -24.55
C ASN A 976 -27.30 14.41 -25.91
N LYS A 977 -28.14 13.44 -26.31
CA LYS A 977 -28.15 12.74 -27.59
C LYS A 977 -29.50 12.96 -28.28
#